data_AF-A0A7X0L726-F1
#
_entry.id   AF-A0A7X0L726-F1
#
_cell.length_a   1.000
_cell.length_b   1.000
_cell.length_c   1.000
_cell.angle_alpha   90.00
_cell.angle_beta   90.00
_cell.angle_gamma   90.00
#
_symmetry.space_group_name_H-M   'P 1'
#
loop_
_entity.id
_entity.type
_entity.pdbx_description
1 polymer ?
#
loop_
_entity_poly.entity_id
_entity_poly.type
_entity_poly.pdbx_seq_one_letter_code
_entity_poly.pdbx_strand_id
1 'polypeptide(L)'
;MARLTNLRINRLTRPLAIDTDTPRFGWALESEDFNHRQEYFQIEVTTAAGDPVWDSGRVSSACSQEIAFGNCGEVHCQLTPEGKYRWTVTVWDNKGRELSAVSTFETAMFAQNMYAWDGAQWIGASRPHLDSHSLVVYRVRCLFRIPQGSTTASFILGANDFRLRHEMLNEYRLAGENHVRFSVDVSDPSKPAFRIFRLGYATGDRPDLPLIDINAGACATNLPELLPAQQAHQENEIELICESSTFKVRINGTYLLWNGSDILQVNPRGVDDVAAYPVLGEVGFQVLPAEQLDIRNYEIRNYRDPQEALFDSRDYHVFAQAGGVGIDGNCLAVHGGEDGRTIVRDPSRGALPILRRKFRAQREVTGAKIYITARGIYELRVNGERIGNDWFNPGSSDYRYTIEYSAYDISEQVRTGNNTLTVTLAPGWWADMMSFMETNTNFYGDRPSLLCKMVLDYSDGSSQTLVSSPGSWEVHTGGPTKNGSFFQGERYDARDELSLTDESRWGPAAVVMPLERNAQPQLVSKPDEPVSVFEVLESTPIGEARPSSDSWIYDMGVNMVGVPELTFDGREGQEIVIRTAEVLYPPLEEYLERDIDGLLMTENLREAMSTDVYTCREGLQKFTPRFTFHGYRYIQISGTRGPIPAANVKGIVLSSIAGITGTVSTSNPLLNQLADNIHRSQIGNFLSIPTDCPQRNERMGWLESVTEFARTSCFSSDVQKFYEHYLRIVRDSQVTEEILSSKTDAIGFYGPGSRLFNGDVVTGMYPSYAPAYDAYRSWGTPWSSAGVLLPFEVYSQYGTTSVIEQSFESMLTYLEAMEGLRMRGAKSISIDGGACGDWLSLDKPPYSYTDASIYVYMLGCFAKMATAIGEDEVASIYQSRHAAAKEEWNELYIDPETGSFRDDLTLVNVSQSSCSLALHFDLPLEKYSSSIFEALCEKVAEGYAGRPYCITTGLFTTPMINLVLSDHGRSDLAYRMIENTAFPSWLYPVTQGATSSWERWDSYTAEDGFGGNNAMNSFNHFSLGAVGAWLFNRVAGIDRDAESAGMQHFVLHPVPGGSLTHASAAVMTDYGRIQVQWTRDDEGRSWHCRLRIPANMSARIELPWAPHSAHSSVPADVNVVDDKNRHFQVPSGSWHLSVDQELLVIEKSPEKFTA
;
A
#
# COMPACT_ATOMS: atom_id res chain seq x y z
N MET A 1 29.33 -9.67 28.90
CA MET A 1 28.54 -9.63 30.16
C MET A 1 27.08 -9.79 29.79
N ALA A 2 26.32 -10.55 30.58
CA ALA A 2 24.88 -10.68 30.36
C ALA A 2 24.14 -9.39 30.70
N ARG A 3 23.12 -9.02 29.92
CA ARG A 3 22.26 -7.86 30.20
C ARG A 3 20.88 -8.03 29.56
N LEU A 4 19.90 -7.30 30.09
CA LEU A 4 18.58 -7.15 29.47
C LEU A 4 18.60 -5.98 28.47
N THR A 5 17.99 -6.17 27.32
CA THR A 5 17.90 -5.19 26.23
C THR A 5 16.50 -5.20 25.62
N ASN A 6 16.21 -4.28 24.70
CA ASN A 6 14.93 -4.22 23.98
C ASN A 6 13.70 -4.24 24.90
N LEU A 7 13.74 -3.47 26.00
CA LEU A 7 12.59 -3.31 26.89
C LEU A 7 11.48 -2.58 26.15
N ARG A 8 10.39 -3.31 25.89
CA ARG A 8 9.30 -2.85 25.03
C ARG A 8 7.94 -3.00 25.73
N ILE A 9 7.02 -2.10 25.41
CA ILE A 9 5.60 -2.19 25.76
C ILE A 9 4.82 -2.21 24.46
N ASN A 10 3.99 -3.25 24.26
CA ASN A 10 3.35 -3.55 22.99
C ASN A 10 4.38 -3.43 21.85
N ARG A 11 5.59 -4.00 22.01
CA ARG A 11 6.73 -3.92 21.08
C ARG A 11 7.33 -2.54 20.80
N LEU A 12 6.77 -1.47 21.32
CA LEU A 12 7.29 -0.12 21.14
C LEU A 12 8.32 0.21 22.22
N THR A 13 9.33 1.00 21.86
CA THR A 13 10.36 1.47 22.79
C THR A 13 9.93 2.82 23.38
N ARG A 14 9.74 2.88 24.70
CA ARG A 14 9.28 4.08 25.42
C ARG A 14 8.06 4.78 24.78
N PRO A 15 6.97 4.04 24.52
CA PRO A 15 5.80 4.59 23.83
C PRO A 15 5.12 5.70 24.65
N LEU A 16 4.61 6.72 23.95
CA LEU A 16 3.98 7.90 24.54
C LEU A 16 2.44 7.84 24.59
N ALA A 17 1.83 6.84 23.95
CA ALA A 17 0.38 6.73 23.85
C ALA A 17 -0.06 5.26 23.69
N ILE A 18 0.10 4.46 24.75
CA ILE A 18 -0.45 3.09 24.79
C ILE A 18 -1.95 3.12 25.07
N ASP A 19 -2.74 2.68 24.09
CA ASP A 19 -4.20 2.79 24.10
C ASP A 19 -4.89 1.48 24.52
N THR A 20 -4.41 0.92 25.63
CA THR A 20 -4.98 -0.28 26.27
C THR A 20 -4.68 -0.25 27.78
N ASP A 21 -5.59 -0.80 28.57
CA ASP A 21 -5.45 -1.01 30.01
C ASP A 21 -4.67 -2.29 30.36
N THR A 22 -4.38 -3.15 29.38
CA THR A 22 -3.66 -4.41 29.51
C THR A 22 -2.40 -4.45 28.64
N PRO A 23 -1.49 -3.46 28.76
CA PRO A 23 -0.28 -3.42 27.95
C PRO A 23 0.61 -4.65 28.15
N ARG A 24 1.28 -5.09 27.08
CA ARG A 24 2.13 -6.29 27.05
C ARG A 24 3.61 -5.93 27.11
N PHE A 25 4.32 -6.52 28.05
CA PHE A 25 5.73 -6.26 28.33
C PHE A 25 6.61 -7.29 27.62
N GLY A 26 7.75 -6.84 27.08
CA GLY A 26 8.75 -7.70 26.44
C GLY A 26 10.18 -7.23 26.68
N TRP A 27 11.13 -8.16 26.71
CA TRP A 27 12.57 -7.91 26.85
C TRP A 27 13.42 -9.02 26.24
N ALA A 28 14.61 -8.68 25.78
CA ALA A 28 15.60 -9.63 25.28
C ALA A 28 16.73 -9.85 26.31
N LEU A 29 17.21 -11.10 26.41
CA LEU A 29 18.41 -11.45 27.17
C LEU A 29 19.61 -11.50 26.22
N GLU A 30 20.57 -10.59 26.38
CA GLU A 30 21.81 -10.60 25.60
C GLU A 30 22.93 -11.23 26.40
N SER A 31 23.59 -12.25 25.84
CA SER A 31 24.72 -12.92 26.47
C SER A 31 25.58 -13.70 25.48
N GLU A 32 26.85 -13.85 25.83
CA GLU A 32 27.82 -14.71 25.13
C GLU A 32 27.95 -16.08 25.82
N ASP A 33 27.29 -16.29 26.96
CA ASP A 33 27.35 -17.55 27.68
C ASP A 33 26.56 -18.63 26.96
N PHE A 34 27.12 -19.83 26.95
CA PHE A 34 26.47 -20.99 26.38
C PHE A 34 25.33 -21.51 27.28
N ASN A 35 24.23 -21.93 26.65
CA ASN A 35 23.00 -22.40 27.29
C ASN A 35 22.57 -21.44 28.40
N HIS A 36 22.45 -20.17 28.04
CA HIS A 36 22.00 -19.13 28.93
C HIS A 36 20.52 -18.84 28.66
N ARG A 37 19.71 -18.97 29.71
CA ARG A 37 18.27 -18.77 29.68
C ARG A 37 17.80 -18.14 30.99
N GLN A 38 16.66 -17.46 30.90
CA GLN A 38 15.91 -17.02 32.07
C GLN A 38 15.20 -18.20 32.71
N GLU A 39 15.10 -18.20 34.04
CA GLU A 39 14.26 -19.14 34.81
C GLU A 39 13.11 -18.42 35.52
N TYR A 40 13.37 -17.18 35.96
CA TYR A 40 12.37 -16.36 36.65
C TYR A 40 12.41 -14.92 36.16
N PHE A 41 11.27 -14.24 36.25
CA PHE A 41 11.18 -12.79 36.10
C PHE A 41 10.33 -12.15 37.20
N GLN A 42 10.49 -10.85 37.39
CA GLN A 42 9.59 -9.98 38.14
C GLN A 42 9.48 -8.64 37.40
N ILE A 43 8.26 -8.13 37.24
CA ILE A 43 7.96 -6.81 36.66
C ILE A 43 7.36 -5.96 37.77
N GLU A 44 7.93 -4.78 37.97
CA GLU A 44 7.44 -3.76 38.89
C GLU A 44 7.11 -2.50 38.08
N VAL A 45 5.86 -2.03 38.18
CA VAL A 45 5.39 -0.79 37.56
C VAL A 45 5.08 0.24 38.63
N THR A 46 5.53 1.47 38.41
CA THR A 46 5.34 2.61 39.30
C THR A 46 4.85 3.82 38.50
N THR A 47 4.16 4.74 39.17
CA THR A 47 3.89 6.08 38.62
C THR A 47 5.21 6.84 38.46
N ALA A 48 5.21 7.94 37.69
CA ALA A 48 6.36 8.85 37.64
C ALA A 48 6.78 9.41 39.02
N ALA A 49 5.86 9.46 39.99
CA ALA A 49 6.14 9.86 41.37
C ALA A 49 6.71 8.72 42.24
N GLY A 50 6.73 7.48 41.75
CA GLY A 50 7.24 6.30 42.45
C GLY A 50 6.18 5.51 43.23
N ASP A 51 4.90 5.81 43.07
CA ASP A 51 3.83 5.03 43.71
C ASP A 51 3.69 3.67 43.01
N PRO A 52 3.53 2.55 43.76
CA PRO A 52 3.41 1.22 43.17
C PRO A 52 2.09 1.06 42.41
N VAL A 53 2.14 0.48 41.22
CA VAL A 53 1.00 0.24 40.31
C VAL A 53 0.76 -1.26 40.13
N TRP A 54 1.82 -2.01 39.84
CA TRP A 54 1.78 -3.46 39.66
C TRP A 54 3.10 -4.10 40.10
N ASP A 55 3.02 -5.22 40.79
CA ASP A 55 4.15 -6.12 41.03
C ASP A 55 3.73 -7.54 40.66
N SER A 56 4.36 -8.12 39.64
CA SER A 56 4.08 -9.49 39.21
C SER A 56 4.46 -10.54 40.27
N GLY A 57 5.29 -10.16 41.24
CA GLY A 57 6.08 -11.07 42.05
C GLY A 57 7.08 -11.86 41.21
N ARG A 58 7.82 -12.76 41.85
CA ARG A 58 8.75 -13.66 41.15
C ARG A 58 8.00 -14.80 40.45
N VAL A 59 7.92 -14.72 39.12
CA VAL A 59 7.24 -15.69 38.26
C VAL A 59 8.26 -16.68 37.70
N SER A 60 7.96 -17.98 37.80
CA SER A 60 8.77 -19.05 37.22
C SER A 60 8.39 -19.27 35.74
N SER A 61 9.10 -18.63 34.82
CA SER A 61 8.84 -18.74 33.39
C SER A 61 10.05 -18.32 32.55
N ALA A 62 10.28 -19.04 31.46
CA ALA A 62 11.23 -18.65 30.41
C ALA A 62 10.62 -17.67 29.39
N CYS A 63 9.31 -17.40 29.46
CA CYS A 63 8.67 -16.41 28.60
C CYS A 63 9.17 -15.01 28.95
N SER A 64 9.48 -14.23 27.91
CA SER A 64 10.03 -12.86 28.04
C SER A 64 9.37 -11.89 27.05
N GLN A 65 8.32 -12.33 26.36
CA GLN A 65 7.54 -11.54 25.41
C GLN A 65 6.06 -11.64 25.80
N GLU A 66 5.26 -10.67 25.36
CA GLU A 66 3.79 -10.69 25.46
C GLU A 66 3.23 -10.84 26.89
N ILE A 67 3.99 -10.42 27.92
CA ILE A 67 3.55 -10.50 29.32
C ILE A 67 2.54 -9.38 29.60
N ALA A 68 1.24 -9.71 29.60
CA ALA A 68 0.18 -8.73 29.82
C ALA A 68 0.19 -8.16 31.26
N PHE A 69 -0.06 -6.86 31.38
CA PHE A 69 -0.22 -6.16 32.65
C PHE A 69 -1.26 -6.86 33.54
N GLY A 70 -0.91 -7.11 34.80
CA GLY A 70 -1.83 -7.70 35.78
C GLY A 70 -2.13 -9.19 35.56
N ASN A 71 -1.46 -9.87 34.63
CA ASN A 71 -1.68 -11.31 34.39
C ASN A 71 -1.21 -12.21 35.56
N CYS A 72 -0.43 -11.67 36.48
CA CYS A 72 0.03 -12.32 37.70
C CYS A 72 0.37 -11.27 38.77
N GLY A 73 0.58 -11.73 40.01
CA GLY A 73 0.94 -10.85 41.13
C GLY A 73 -0.19 -9.93 41.59
N GLU A 74 0.17 -8.77 42.15
CA GLU A 74 -0.75 -7.81 42.74
C GLU A 74 -0.80 -6.49 41.93
N VAL A 75 -1.98 -6.11 41.48
CA VAL A 75 -2.25 -4.80 40.88
C VAL A 75 -2.75 -3.86 41.99
N HIS A 76 -1.94 -2.87 42.35
CA HIS A 76 -2.26 -1.92 43.42
C HIS A 76 -3.19 -0.80 42.93
N CYS A 77 -3.05 -0.36 41.68
CA CYS A 77 -3.96 0.60 41.06
C CYS A 77 -4.04 0.40 39.54
N GLN A 78 -5.15 0.86 38.94
CA GLN A 78 -5.37 0.77 37.51
C GLN A 78 -4.56 1.82 36.75
N LEU A 79 -4.24 1.53 35.49
CA LEU A 79 -3.69 2.52 34.58
C LEU A 79 -4.72 3.63 34.35
N THR A 80 -4.26 4.88 34.26
CA THR A 80 -5.09 6.07 34.07
C THR A 80 -4.84 6.66 32.69
N PRO A 81 -5.81 7.35 32.06
CA PRO A 81 -5.59 8.09 30.83
C PRO A 81 -4.41 9.08 30.96
N GLU A 82 -3.59 9.19 29.92
CA GLU A 82 -2.46 10.13 29.83
C GLU A 82 -1.44 10.00 30.98
N GLY A 83 -1.42 8.84 31.65
CA GLY A 83 -0.56 8.53 32.80
C GLY A 83 0.87 8.21 32.40
N LYS A 84 1.83 8.61 33.23
CA LYS A 84 3.27 8.38 33.02
C LYS A 84 3.78 7.31 33.98
N TYR A 85 4.39 6.26 33.43
CA TYR A 85 4.82 5.09 34.20
C TYR A 85 6.29 4.76 33.98
N ARG A 86 6.91 4.24 35.04
CA ARG A 86 8.23 3.64 35.03
C ARG A 86 8.09 2.17 35.39
N TRP A 87 8.77 1.30 34.66
CA TRP A 87 8.79 -0.12 34.99
C TRP A 87 10.20 -0.67 35.06
N THR A 88 10.37 -1.64 35.95
CA THR A 88 11.60 -2.40 36.15
C THR A 88 11.29 -3.85 35.85
N VAL A 89 12.17 -4.52 35.11
CA VAL A 89 12.17 -5.98 35.01
C VAL A 89 13.42 -6.53 35.64
N THR A 90 13.24 -7.52 36.51
CA THR A 90 14.32 -8.27 37.16
C THR A 90 14.22 -9.73 36.74
N VAL A 91 15.33 -10.31 36.28
CA VAL A 91 15.45 -11.66 35.74
C VAL A 91 16.47 -12.44 36.54
N TRP A 92 16.13 -13.69 36.88
CA TRP A 92 17.07 -14.67 37.42
C TRP A 92 17.34 -15.75 36.39
N ASP A 93 18.60 -15.94 36.04
CA ASP A 93 19.02 -16.88 35.01
C ASP A 93 19.42 -18.25 35.57
N ASN A 94 19.60 -19.22 34.67
CA ASN A 94 20.03 -20.58 35.00
C ASN A 94 21.49 -20.70 35.50
N LYS A 95 22.19 -19.57 35.66
CA LYS A 95 23.54 -19.48 36.26
C LYS A 95 23.48 -18.85 37.65
N GLY A 96 22.28 -18.55 38.17
CA GLY A 96 22.07 -17.94 39.48
C GLY A 96 22.38 -16.45 39.52
N ARG A 97 22.47 -15.76 38.37
CA ARG A 97 22.66 -14.31 38.30
C ARG A 97 21.32 -13.60 38.28
N GLU A 98 21.33 -12.40 38.85
CA GLU A 98 20.22 -11.46 38.83
C GLU A 98 20.57 -10.30 37.90
N LEU A 99 19.68 -10.01 36.96
CA LEU A 99 19.82 -8.94 35.97
C LEU A 99 18.59 -8.04 36.08
N SER A 100 18.77 -6.72 36.06
CA SER A 100 17.65 -5.78 36.11
C SER A 100 17.82 -4.65 35.10
N ALA A 101 16.71 -4.19 34.54
CA ALA A 101 16.65 -3.07 33.62
C ALA A 101 15.36 -2.27 33.80
N VAL A 102 15.40 -1.00 33.39
CA VAL A 102 14.32 -0.04 33.61
C VAL A 102 13.94 0.62 32.28
N SER A 103 12.65 0.84 32.08
CA SER A 103 12.13 1.66 30.99
C SER A 103 10.88 2.43 31.45
N THR A 104 10.26 3.17 30.53
CA THR A 104 9.08 4.01 30.77
C THR A 104 8.04 3.78 29.69
N PHE A 105 6.80 4.13 29.97
CA PHE A 105 5.74 4.25 28.97
C PHE A 105 4.68 5.26 29.45
N GLU A 106 3.92 5.80 28.52
CA GLU A 106 2.76 6.62 28.82
C GLU A 106 1.51 6.02 28.17
N THR A 107 0.38 6.10 28.87
CA THR A 107 -0.91 5.68 28.34
C THR A 107 -1.53 6.76 27.47
N ALA A 108 -2.37 6.33 26.54
CA ALA A 108 -3.13 7.20 25.67
C ALA A 108 -4.37 7.76 26.41
N MET A 109 -5.30 8.36 25.66
CA MET A 109 -6.51 8.97 26.24
C MET A 109 -7.60 7.94 26.64
N PHE A 110 -7.46 6.66 26.22
CA PHE A 110 -8.40 5.53 26.38
C PHE A 110 -9.79 5.72 25.77
N ALA A 111 -10.44 6.87 25.97
CA ALA A 111 -11.70 7.18 25.30
C ALA A 111 -11.43 7.44 23.82
N GLN A 112 -11.93 6.56 22.96
CA GLN A 112 -11.71 6.60 21.51
C GLN A 112 -12.68 7.53 20.78
N ASN A 113 -13.19 8.57 21.44
CA ASN A 113 -14.15 9.50 20.83
C ASN A 113 -13.84 10.94 21.22
N MET A 114 -14.65 11.88 20.73
CA MET A 114 -14.42 13.31 20.92
C MET A 114 -14.38 13.77 22.39
N TYR A 115 -14.87 12.97 23.35
CA TYR A 115 -14.78 13.29 24.78
C TYR A 115 -13.32 13.43 25.26
N ALA A 116 -12.41 12.58 24.77
CA ALA A 116 -10.98 12.60 25.14
C ALA A 116 -10.23 13.88 24.73
N TRP A 117 -10.80 14.63 23.79
CA TRP A 117 -10.12 15.75 23.13
C TRP A 117 -10.43 17.12 23.73
N ASP A 118 -11.01 17.17 24.94
CA ASP A 118 -11.22 18.40 25.72
C ASP A 118 -11.92 19.54 24.96
N GLY A 119 -12.87 19.18 24.09
CA GLY A 119 -13.62 20.13 23.26
C GLY A 119 -12.88 20.63 22.02
N ALA A 120 -11.80 19.97 21.61
CA ALA A 120 -11.19 20.19 20.30
C ALA A 120 -12.21 20.00 19.18
N GLN A 121 -12.01 20.75 18.09
CA GLN A 121 -12.86 20.74 16.91
C GLN A 121 -12.01 20.44 15.68
N TRP A 122 -12.61 19.74 14.71
CA TRP A 122 -12.05 19.56 13.38
C TRP A 122 -12.02 20.90 12.65
N ILE A 123 -10.84 21.46 12.47
CA ILE A 123 -10.66 22.79 11.86
C ILE A 123 -9.87 22.73 10.56
N GLY A 124 -10.20 23.60 9.62
CA GLY A 124 -9.55 23.65 8.31
C GLY A 124 -9.92 24.91 7.54
N ALA A 125 -9.73 24.86 6.23
CA ALA A 125 -10.18 25.93 5.33
C ALA A 125 -11.71 25.91 5.15
N SER A 126 -12.30 27.10 5.00
CA SER A 126 -13.74 27.27 4.78
C SER A 126 -14.21 26.92 3.35
N ARG A 127 -13.27 26.73 2.42
CA ARG A 127 -13.52 26.31 1.03
C ARG A 127 -12.42 25.32 0.59
N PRO A 128 -12.71 24.37 -0.30
CA PRO A 128 -11.68 23.57 -0.95
C PRO A 128 -10.80 24.45 -1.86
N HIS A 129 -9.60 23.95 -2.18
CA HIS A 129 -8.74 24.52 -3.21
C HIS A 129 -9.02 23.83 -4.55
N LEU A 130 -8.59 24.44 -5.66
CA LEU A 130 -8.73 23.88 -7.00
C LEU A 130 -7.39 23.97 -7.72
N ASP A 131 -6.85 22.82 -8.13
CA ASP A 131 -5.75 22.72 -9.07
C ASP A 131 -6.24 22.05 -10.36
N SER A 132 -6.53 22.84 -11.39
CA SER A 132 -7.17 22.35 -12.61
C SER A 132 -6.26 21.47 -13.47
N HIS A 133 -4.94 21.63 -13.32
CA HIS A 133 -3.94 20.91 -14.12
C HIS A 133 -3.70 19.48 -13.65
N SER A 134 -4.20 19.10 -12.47
CA SER A 134 -4.14 17.73 -11.93
C SER A 134 -5.53 17.08 -11.79
N LEU A 135 -6.63 17.83 -12.01
CA LEU A 135 -7.98 17.34 -11.75
C LEU A 135 -8.52 16.54 -12.95
N VAL A 136 -8.61 15.21 -12.81
CA VAL A 136 -9.09 14.30 -13.88
C VAL A 136 -10.52 13.79 -13.68
N VAL A 137 -11.12 13.98 -12.49
CA VAL A 137 -12.53 13.64 -12.23
C VAL A 137 -13.24 14.86 -11.65
N TYR A 138 -14.30 15.32 -12.31
CA TYR A 138 -14.98 16.55 -11.94
C TYR A 138 -16.36 16.70 -12.59
N ARG A 139 -17.14 17.67 -12.10
CA ARG A 139 -18.42 18.07 -12.69
C ARG A 139 -18.38 19.55 -13.05
N VAL A 140 -18.80 19.89 -14.27
CA VAL A 140 -19.03 21.27 -14.70
C VAL A 140 -20.52 21.46 -14.92
N ARG A 141 -21.15 22.38 -14.19
CA ARG A 141 -22.59 22.65 -14.30
C ARG A 141 -22.82 24.12 -14.56
N CYS A 142 -23.76 24.44 -15.44
CA CYS A 142 -24.26 25.80 -15.60
C CYS A 142 -25.66 25.85 -16.18
N LEU A 143 -26.31 26.99 -16.02
CA LEU A 143 -27.42 27.40 -16.85
C LEU A 143 -26.86 28.16 -18.05
N PHE A 144 -27.36 27.88 -19.26
CA PHE A 144 -26.98 28.58 -20.48
C PHE A 144 -28.22 29.03 -21.26
N ARG A 145 -28.07 30.13 -22.01
CA ARG A 145 -29.07 30.62 -22.95
C ARG A 145 -28.38 31.05 -24.23
N ILE A 146 -28.90 30.57 -25.36
CA ILE A 146 -28.50 31.01 -26.71
C ILE A 146 -29.48 32.14 -27.12
N PRO A 147 -29.08 33.43 -27.08
CA PRO A 147 -29.98 34.53 -27.41
C PRO A 147 -30.49 34.45 -28.85
N GLN A 148 -31.62 35.10 -29.12
CA GLN A 148 -32.14 35.19 -30.49
C GLN A 148 -31.10 35.84 -31.41
N GLY A 149 -30.83 35.20 -32.55
CA GLY A 149 -29.78 35.60 -33.48
C GLY A 149 -28.44 34.88 -33.27
N SER A 150 -28.31 34.06 -32.24
CA SER A 150 -27.20 33.13 -32.03
C SER A 150 -27.65 31.68 -32.24
N THR A 151 -26.72 30.79 -32.58
CA THR A 151 -27.03 29.42 -32.98
C THR A 151 -26.35 28.37 -32.11
N THR A 152 -25.31 28.73 -31.36
CA THR A 152 -24.50 27.75 -30.62
C THR A 152 -24.23 28.16 -29.17
N ALA A 153 -24.09 27.16 -28.30
CA ALA A 153 -23.46 27.30 -26.99
C ALA A 153 -22.28 26.32 -26.91
N SER A 154 -21.06 26.84 -26.90
CA SER A 154 -19.83 26.03 -26.84
C SER A 154 -19.06 26.23 -25.54
N PHE A 155 -18.77 25.13 -24.86
CA PHE A 155 -17.98 25.04 -23.64
C PHE A 155 -16.64 24.36 -23.95
N ILE A 156 -15.55 24.89 -23.41
CA ILE A 156 -14.20 24.37 -23.60
C ILE A 156 -13.66 23.89 -22.27
N LEU A 157 -13.13 22.66 -22.26
CA LEU A 157 -12.45 22.03 -21.13
C LEU A 157 -11.13 21.42 -21.62
N GLY A 158 -10.21 21.15 -20.69
CA GLY A 158 -8.93 20.50 -21.01
C GLY A 158 -8.04 21.32 -21.92
N ALA A 159 -8.17 22.64 -21.87
CA ALA A 159 -7.32 23.50 -22.67
C ALA A 159 -5.95 23.68 -22.03
N ASN A 160 -4.91 23.77 -22.85
CA ASN A 160 -3.53 24.04 -22.42
C ASN A 160 -2.93 23.02 -21.43
N ASP A 161 -3.33 21.74 -21.52
CA ASP A 161 -2.69 20.65 -20.79
C ASP A 161 -1.19 20.61 -21.10
N PHE A 162 -0.35 20.83 -20.09
CA PHE A 162 1.10 20.97 -20.25
C PHE A 162 1.75 19.70 -20.82
N ARG A 163 1.17 18.53 -20.56
CA ARG A 163 1.66 17.22 -21.04
C ARG A 163 1.59 17.09 -22.55
N LEU A 164 0.63 17.78 -23.19
CA LEU A 164 0.38 17.80 -24.63
C LEU A 164 0.98 19.02 -25.34
N ARG A 165 1.67 19.90 -24.60
CA ARG A 165 2.35 21.09 -25.15
C ARG A 165 3.82 20.87 -25.42
N HIS A 166 4.37 19.74 -24.98
CA HIS A 166 5.78 19.42 -25.10
C HIS A 166 5.95 17.95 -25.50
N GLU A 167 6.66 17.71 -26.62
CA GLU A 167 6.78 16.37 -27.22
C GLU A 167 7.47 15.34 -26.31
N MET A 168 8.26 15.77 -25.31
CA MET A 168 8.93 14.86 -24.36
C MET A 168 8.05 14.49 -23.16
N LEU A 169 6.82 15.01 -23.05
CA LEU A 169 5.93 14.77 -21.90
C LEU A 169 4.81 13.78 -22.20
N ASN A 170 4.77 13.19 -23.40
CA ASN A 170 3.78 12.17 -23.77
C ASN A 170 4.34 11.19 -24.82
N GLU A 171 3.80 9.97 -24.83
CA GLU A 171 4.22 8.83 -25.67
C GLU A 171 3.79 8.94 -27.14
N TYR A 172 2.92 9.89 -27.47
CA TYR A 172 2.53 10.23 -28.85
C TYR A 172 3.37 11.38 -29.43
N ARG A 173 4.29 11.94 -28.64
CA ARG A 173 5.13 13.09 -29.01
C ARG A 173 4.33 14.29 -29.53
N LEU A 174 3.15 14.50 -28.97
CA LEU A 174 2.28 15.62 -29.30
C LEU A 174 2.83 16.92 -28.69
N ALA A 175 2.68 18.00 -29.44
CA ALA A 175 2.97 19.36 -28.99
C ALA A 175 2.03 20.35 -29.70
N GLY A 176 1.56 21.36 -28.97
CA GLY A 176 0.77 22.46 -29.53
C GLY A 176 -0.48 22.78 -28.72
N GLU A 177 -1.40 23.51 -29.36
CA GLU A 177 -2.70 23.81 -28.78
C GLU A 177 -3.52 22.53 -28.61
N ASN A 178 -4.16 22.39 -27.46
CA ASN A 178 -5.05 21.29 -27.16
C ASN A 178 -6.27 21.80 -26.40
N HIS A 179 -7.44 21.22 -26.68
CA HIS A 179 -8.69 21.41 -25.94
C HIS A 179 -9.79 20.44 -26.39
N VAL A 180 -10.83 20.28 -25.56
CA VAL A 180 -12.08 19.61 -25.90
C VAL A 180 -13.23 20.63 -25.88
N ARG A 181 -13.97 20.75 -26.99
CA ARG A 181 -15.10 21.68 -27.13
C ARG A 181 -16.42 20.91 -27.20
N PHE A 182 -17.32 21.18 -26.26
CA PHE A 182 -18.68 20.65 -26.19
C PHE A 182 -19.66 21.71 -26.69
N SER A 183 -20.41 21.42 -27.76
CA SER A 183 -21.27 22.40 -28.43
C SER A 183 -22.70 21.91 -28.53
N VAL A 184 -23.63 22.70 -27.99
CA VAL A 184 -25.07 22.62 -28.32
C VAL A 184 -25.31 23.50 -29.54
N ASP A 185 -25.90 22.95 -30.60
CA ASP A 185 -26.25 23.67 -31.83
C ASP A 185 -27.77 23.64 -32.05
N VAL A 186 -28.35 24.82 -32.19
CA VAL A 186 -29.78 25.06 -32.46
C VAL A 186 -30.02 25.86 -33.74
N SER A 187 -29.08 25.83 -34.69
CA SER A 187 -29.24 26.43 -36.02
C SER A 187 -30.50 25.95 -36.76
N ASP A 188 -30.89 24.69 -36.55
CA ASP A 188 -32.25 24.19 -36.77
C ASP A 188 -32.87 23.78 -35.42
N PRO A 189 -33.67 24.63 -34.76
CA PRO A 189 -34.29 24.30 -33.47
C PRO A 189 -35.19 23.06 -33.50
N SER A 190 -35.68 22.64 -34.68
CA SER A 190 -36.47 21.41 -34.81
C SER A 190 -35.61 20.14 -34.78
N LYS A 191 -34.29 20.30 -34.92
CA LYS A 191 -33.28 19.23 -34.97
C LYS A 191 -32.00 19.70 -34.25
N PRO A 192 -32.05 19.94 -32.93
CA PRO A 192 -30.87 20.34 -32.18
C PRO A 192 -29.77 19.27 -32.26
N ALA A 193 -28.50 19.68 -32.26
CA ALA A 193 -27.37 18.76 -32.26
C ALA A 193 -26.45 19.00 -31.05
N PHE A 194 -25.82 17.94 -30.57
CA PHE A 194 -24.76 18.02 -29.56
C PHE A 194 -23.47 17.46 -30.15
N ARG A 195 -22.41 18.30 -30.19
CA ARG A 195 -21.15 17.96 -30.83
C ARG A 195 -19.98 18.08 -29.87
N ILE A 196 -19.07 17.12 -29.93
CA ILE A 196 -17.79 17.17 -29.23
C ILE A 196 -16.69 17.29 -30.28
N PHE A 197 -15.82 18.28 -30.13
CA PHE A 197 -14.62 18.46 -30.93
C PHE A 197 -13.39 18.27 -30.05
N ARG A 198 -12.35 17.67 -30.61
CA ARG A 198 -11.09 17.41 -29.92
C ARG A 198 -9.95 17.95 -30.76
N LEU A 199 -9.03 18.68 -30.12
CA LEU A 199 -7.82 19.23 -30.75
C LEU A 199 -6.60 18.85 -29.91
N GLY A 200 -5.53 18.35 -30.54
CA GLY A 200 -4.21 18.19 -29.91
C GLY A 200 -4.04 16.97 -28.98
N TYR A 201 -5.01 16.07 -28.92
CA TYR A 201 -4.95 14.83 -28.13
C TYR A 201 -4.51 13.61 -28.98
N ALA A 202 -4.69 13.68 -30.29
CA ALA A 202 -4.23 12.70 -31.27
C ALA A 202 -3.77 13.37 -32.57
N THR A 203 -2.89 12.71 -33.33
CA THR A 203 -2.31 13.22 -34.59
C THR A 203 -3.34 13.54 -35.68
N GLY A 204 -4.54 12.93 -35.62
CA GLY A 204 -5.64 13.15 -36.56
C GLY A 204 -6.68 14.18 -36.12
N ASP A 205 -6.51 14.82 -34.97
CA ASP A 205 -7.49 15.75 -34.42
C ASP A 205 -7.68 17.00 -35.30
N ARG A 206 -8.93 17.47 -35.38
CA ARG A 206 -9.35 18.56 -36.29
C ARG A 206 -10.33 19.49 -35.57
N PRO A 207 -10.10 20.81 -35.55
CA PRO A 207 -10.97 21.75 -34.83
C PRO A 207 -12.31 22.00 -35.55
N ASP A 208 -12.40 21.65 -36.83
CA ASP A 208 -13.54 21.82 -37.74
C ASP A 208 -14.38 20.55 -37.91
N LEU A 209 -13.91 19.39 -37.43
CA LEU A 209 -14.60 18.11 -37.57
C LEU A 209 -14.98 17.55 -36.18
N PRO A 210 -16.27 17.32 -35.89
CA PRO A 210 -16.66 16.76 -34.60
C PRO A 210 -16.17 15.31 -34.46
N LEU A 211 -15.62 14.99 -33.29
CA LEU A 211 -15.33 13.62 -32.87
C LEU A 211 -16.63 12.84 -32.65
N ILE A 212 -17.61 13.49 -32.02
CA ILE A 212 -18.96 12.96 -31.77
C ILE A 212 -19.97 13.99 -32.27
N ASP A 213 -20.95 13.54 -33.07
CA ASP A 213 -22.07 14.36 -33.57
C ASP A 213 -23.40 13.66 -33.29
N ILE A 214 -24.03 14.02 -32.17
CA ILE A 214 -25.31 13.49 -31.74
C ILE A 214 -26.40 14.29 -32.44
N ASN A 215 -27.07 13.61 -33.39
CA ASN A 215 -28.07 14.08 -34.37
C ASN A 215 -27.57 14.10 -35.84
N ALA A 216 -26.34 13.65 -36.12
CA ALA A 216 -25.93 13.28 -37.48
C ALA A 216 -26.46 11.90 -37.89
N GLY A 217 -27.08 11.80 -39.07
CA GLY A 217 -27.50 10.52 -39.65
C GLY A 217 -28.72 9.88 -38.96
N ALA A 218 -28.73 8.54 -38.88
CA ALA A 218 -29.85 7.75 -38.34
C ALA A 218 -29.63 7.26 -36.89
N CYS A 219 -28.73 7.90 -36.13
CA CYS A 219 -28.41 7.51 -34.76
C CYS A 219 -29.60 7.74 -33.80
N ALA A 220 -29.79 6.81 -32.85
CA ALA A 220 -30.80 6.97 -31.81
C ALA A 220 -30.30 7.91 -30.71
N THR A 221 -31.11 8.91 -30.36
CA THR A 221 -30.81 9.87 -29.28
C THR A 221 -32.11 10.42 -28.68
N ASN A 222 -32.06 10.82 -27.41
CA ASN A 222 -33.13 11.54 -26.73
C ASN A 222 -32.96 13.07 -26.79
N LEU A 223 -31.93 13.60 -27.47
CA LEU A 223 -31.64 15.04 -27.49
C LEU A 223 -32.84 15.94 -27.86
N PRO A 224 -33.67 15.62 -28.88
CA PRO A 224 -34.84 16.43 -29.21
C PRO A 224 -35.90 16.51 -28.08
N GLU A 225 -35.93 15.51 -27.19
CA GLU A 225 -36.80 15.49 -26.00
C GLU A 225 -36.21 16.33 -24.87
N LEU A 226 -34.89 16.33 -24.72
CA LEU A 226 -34.17 17.10 -23.70
C LEU A 226 -34.13 18.62 -24.02
N LEU A 227 -34.08 18.96 -25.31
CA LEU A 227 -34.01 20.33 -25.81
C LEU A 227 -34.98 20.55 -26.99
N PRO A 228 -36.30 20.58 -26.74
CA PRO A 228 -37.28 20.79 -27.80
C PRO A 228 -37.18 22.20 -28.40
N ALA A 229 -37.69 22.39 -29.62
CA ALA A 229 -37.56 23.65 -30.38
C ALA A 229 -37.99 24.92 -29.61
N GLN A 230 -39.04 24.83 -28.78
CA GLN A 230 -39.52 25.96 -27.98
C GLN A 230 -38.52 26.38 -26.88
N GLN A 231 -37.62 25.47 -26.51
CA GLN A 231 -36.65 25.63 -25.45
C GLN A 231 -35.26 26.07 -25.96
N ALA A 232 -35.01 26.04 -27.27
CA ALA A 232 -33.71 26.34 -27.90
C ALA A 232 -33.09 27.70 -27.52
N HIS A 233 -33.92 28.73 -27.30
CA HIS A 233 -33.48 30.08 -26.91
C HIS A 233 -33.89 30.46 -25.47
N GLN A 234 -34.41 29.50 -24.70
CA GLN A 234 -34.68 29.66 -23.28
C GLN A 234 -33.44 29.32 -22.45
N GLU A 235 -33.51 29.55 -21.15
CA GLU A 235 -32.49 29.10 -20.20
C GLU A 235 -32.60 27.57 -20.05
N ASN A 236 -31.46 26.89 -20.19
CA ASN A 236 -31.33 25.44 -20.09
C ASN A 236 -30.19 25.09 -19.16
N GLU A 237 -30.26 23.95 -18.49
CA GLU A 237 -29.15 23.43 -17.71
C GLU A 237 -28.31 22.45 -18.53
N ILE A 238 -26.99 22.54 -18.38
CA ILE A 238 -26.05 21.53 -18.82
C ILE A 238 -25.12 21.13 -17.66
N GLU A 239 -24.90 19.83 -17.52
CA GLU A 239 -23.88 19.24 -16.64
C GLU A 239 -22.95 18.36 -17.50
N LEU A 240 -21.65 18.65 -17.49
CA LEU A 240 -20.59 17.84 -18.07
C LEU A 240 -19.87 17.11 -16.93
N ILE A 241 -19.94 15.79 -16.90
CA ILE A 241 -19.37 14.94 -15.85
C ILE A 241 -18.18 14.21 -16.44
N CYS A 242 -16.97 14.52 -15.98
CA CYS A 242 -15.75 13.86 -16.40
C CYS A 242 -15.43 12.72 -15.43
N GLU A 243 -15.32 11.50 -15.96
CA GLU A 243 -14.89 10.29 -15.26
C GLU A 243 -13.56 9.86 -15.87
N SER A 244 -12.51 10.65 -15.62
CA SER A 244 -11.14 10.48 -16.15
C SER A 244 -11.05 10.53 -17.68
N SER A 245 -11.31 9.41 -18.37
CA SER A 245 -11.16 9.30 -19.83
C SER A 245 -12.47 9.48 -20.61
N THR A 246 -13.60 9.58 -19.91
CA THR A 246 -14.94 9.70 -20.52
C THR A 246 -15.75 10.86 -19.96
N PHE A 247 -16.78 11.25 -20.71
CA PHE A 247 -17.78 12.24 -20.30
C PHE A 247 -19.19 11.65 -20.30
N LYS A 248 -19.95 11.97 -19.26
CA LYS A 248 -21.43 11.90 -19.28
C LYS A 248 -21.97 13.31 -19.36
N VAL A 249 -23.09 13.49 -20.08
CA VAL A 249 -23.72 14.81 -20.26
C VAL A 249 -25.15 14.74 -19.76
N ARG A 250 -25.56 15.70 -18.93
CA ARG A 250 -26.98 15.92 -18.63
C ARG A 250 -27.45 17.24 -19.21
N ILE A 251 -28.64 17.22 -19.79
CA ILE A 251 -29.36 18.41 -20.22
C ILE A 251 -30.67 18.45 -19.43
N ASN A 252 -30.93 19.56 -18.75
CA ASN A 252 -32.13 19.74 -17.91
C ASN A 252 -32.34 18.56 -16.93
N GLY A 253 -31.26 18.14 -16.26
CA GLY A 253 -31.26 17.07 -15.26
C GLY A 253 -31.33 15.63 -15.79
N THR A 254 -31.40 15.42 -17.11
CA THR A 254 -31.51 14.07 -17.71
C THR A 254 -30.28 13.74 -18.55
N TYR A 255 -29.78 12.51 -18.46
CA TYR A 255 -28.64 12.05 -19.26
C TYR A 255 -28.96 12.07 -20.76
N LEU A 256 -28.03 12.63 -21.52
CA LEU A 256 -28.00 12.57 -22.97
C LEU A 256 -27.58 11.17 -23.41
N LEU A 257 -28.42 10.52 -24.21
CA LEU A 257 -28.17 9.19 -24.74
C LEU A 257 -27.76 9.27 -26.22
N TRP A 258 -26.76 8.48 -26.57
CA TRP A 258 -26.33 8.25 -27.95
C TRP A 258 -26.19 6.76 -28.19
N ASN A 259 -26.98 6.23 -29.13
CA ASN A 259 -27.06 4.80 -29.42
C ASN A 259 -27.31 3.92 -28.19
N GLY A 260 -28.06 4.44 -27.21
CA GLY A 260 -28.42 3.72 -25.98
C GLY A 260 -27.38 3.78 -24.85
N SER A 261 -26.28 4.51 -25.01
CA SER A 261 -25.29 4.77 -23.96
C SER A 261 -25.27 6.25 -23.55
N ASP A 262 -24.97 6.53 -22.29
CA ASP A 262 -24.71 7.86 -21.73
C ASP A 262 -23.21 8.19 -21.63
N ILE A 263 -22.34 7.26 -22.01
CA ILE A 263 -20.87 7.40 -21.93
C ILE A 263 -20.34 7.90 -23.28
N LEU A 264 -19.59 9.01 -23.24
CA LEU A 264 -18.94 9.62 -24.41
C LEU A 264 -17.43 9.56 -24.22
N GLN A 265 -16.76 8.67 -24.97
CA GLN A 265 -15.29 8.54 -24.93
C GLN A 265 -14.63 9.68 -25.71
N VAL A 266 -13.75 10.43 -25.05
CA VAL A 266 -12.95 11.50 -25.69
C VAL A 266 -11.45 11.21 -25.67
N ASN A 267 -10.96 10.37 -24.75
CA ASN A 267 -9.56 9.99 -24.68
C ASN A 267 -9.19 9.05 -25.84
N PRO A 268 -8.20 9.37 -26.69
CA PRO A 268 -7.79 8.50 -27.79
C PRO A 268 -7.07 7.23 -27.33
N ARG A 269 -6.70 7.12 -26.06
CA ARG A 269 -5.97 5.96 -25.51
C ARG A 269 -6.90 4.85 -25.04
N GLY A 270 -8.10 5.17 -24.58
CA GLY A 270 -9.02 4.19 -23.99
C GLY A 270 -10.04 4.82 -23.05
N VAL A 271 -10.67 3.99 -22.22
CA VAL A 271 -11.69 4.40 -21.22
C VAL A 271 -11.19 4.15 -19.80
N ASP A 272 -10.56 3.01 -19.56
CA ASP A 272 -10.00 2.63 -18.26
C ASP A 272 -8.53 2.22 -18.44
N ASP A 273 -7.75 2.23 -17.36
CA ASP A 273 -6.36 1.74 -17.31
C ASP A 273 -5.40 2.40 -18.34
N VAL A 274 -5.61 3.68 -18.63
CA VAL A 274 -4.81 4.47 -19.58
C VAL A 274 -4.50 5.86 -19.02
N ALA A 275 -3.51 6.56 -19.59
CA ALA A 275 -3.24 7.95 -19.20
C ALA A 275 -4.48 8.84 -19.29
N ALA A 276 -4.85 9.48 -18.17
CA ALA A 276 -6.06 10.26 -18.03
C ALA A 276 -6.00 11.56 -18.85
N TYR A 277 -6.93 11.68 -19.81
CA TYR A 277 -7.11 12.86 -20.65
C TYR A 277 -8.60 13.12 -20.94
N PRO A 278 -9.04 14.39 -20.93
CA PRO A 278 -8.30 15.57 -20.51
C PRO A 278 -8.24 15.71 -18.97
N VAL A 279 -7.21 16.37 -18.43
CA VAL A 279 -7.39 17.06 -17.13
C VAL A 279 -8.37 18.21 -17.31
N LEU A 280 -8.92 18.79 -16.24
CA LEU A 280 -9.78 19.97 -16.33
C LEU A 280 -9.11 21.11 -17.11
N GLY A 281 -7.82 21.36 -16.82
CA GLY A 281 -6.99 22.37 -17.48
C GLY A 281 -7.61 23.77 -17.45
N GLU A 282 -7.35 24.56 -18.48
CA GLU A 282 -8.07 25.82 -18.67
C GLU A 282 -9.50 25.57 -19.20
N VAL A 283 -10.43 26.41 -18.75
CA VAL A 283 -11.85 26.31 -19.08
C VAL A 283 -12.35 27.57 -19.76
N GLY A 284 -13.40 27.46 -20.57
CA GLY A 284 -14.10 28.63 -21.07
C GLY A 284 -15.07 28.32 -22.19
N PHE A 285 -15.12 29.19 -23.20
CA PHE A 285 -16.24 29.25 -24.14
C PHE A 285 -15.76 29.59 -25.54
N GLN A 286 -16.53 29.14 -26.53
CA GLN A 286 -16.42 29.64 -27.89
C GLN A 286 -17.74 30.27 -28.33
N VAL A 287 -17.65 31.43 -28.97
CA VAL A 287 -18.80 32.14 -29.52
C VAL A 287 -18.49 32.54 -30.97
N LEU A 288 -19.40 32.20 -31.87
CA LEU A 288 -19.27 32.45 -33.30
C LEU A 288 -19.33 33.97 -33.63
N PRO A 289 -18.87 34.38 -34.83
CA PRO A 289 -18.99 35.76 -35.31
C PRO A 289 -20.39 36.34 -35.12
N ALA A 290 -20.47 37.51 -34.52
CA ALA A 290 -21.69 38.27 -34.20
C ALA A 290 -22.71 37.53 -33.30
N GLU A 291 -22.35 36.41 -32.70
CA GLU A 291 -23.20 35.67 -31.75
C GLU A 291 -22.91 36.06 -30.29
N GLN A 292 -23.80 35.60 -29.40
CA GLN A 292 -23.72 35.78 -27.95
C GLN A 292 -24.08 34.47 -27.23
N LEU A 293 -23.51 34.27 -26.05
CA LEU A 293 -23.84 33.19 -25.13
C LEU A 293 -23.99 33.77 -23.72
N ASP A 294 -25.13 33.53 -23.08
CA ASP A 294 -25.34 33.90 -21.69
C ASP A 294 -25.25 32.67 -20.80
N ILE A 295 -24.47 32.76 -19.73
CA ILE A 295 -24.21 31.66 -18.80
C ILE A 295 -24.49 32.14 -17.39
N ARG A 296 -25.17 31.33 -16.57
CA ARG A 296 -25.43 31.64 -15.16
C ARG A 296 -25.08 30.43 -14.30
N ASN A 297 -24.59 30.69 -13.09
CA ASN A 297 -24.19 29.63 -12.15
C ASN A 297 -23.23 28.60 -12.79
N TYR A 298 -22.26 29.06 -13.57
CA TYR A 298 -21.12 28.25 -13.99
C TYR A 298 -20.30 27.83 -12.78
N GLU A 299 -20.30 26.53 -12.50
CA GLU A 299 -19.67 25.90 -11.34
C GLU A 299 -18.82 24.71 -11.78
N ILE A 300 -17.68 24.55 -11.10
CA ILE A 300 -16.86 23.33 -11.15
C ILE A 300 -16.96 22.70 -9.76
N ARG A 301 -17.28 21.42 -9.68
CA ARG A 301 -17.64 20.74 -8.43
C ARG A 301 -16.88 19.44 -8.26
N ASN A 302 -16.67 19.07 -7.00
CA ASN A 302 -16.23 17.72 -6.63
C ASN A 302 -17.18 16.66 -7.20
N TYR A 303 -16.65 15.47 -7.46
CA TYR A 303 -17.39 14.40 -8.13
C TYR A 303 -18.41 13.73 -7.20
N ARG A 304 -17.98 13.30 -6.00
CA ARG A 304 -18.85 12.67 -5.00
C ARG A 304 -19.53 13.71 -4.08
N ASP A 305 -20.63 13.29 -3.46
CA ASP A 305 -21.31 14.01 -2.37
C ASP A 305 -20.29 14.52 -1.31
N PRO A 306 -20.38 15.77 -0.85
CA PRO A 306 -21.46 16.75 -1.06
C PRO A 306 -21.38 17.56 -2.36
N GLN A 307 -20.49 17.19 -3.29
CA GLN A 307 -20.26 17.89 -4.56
C GLN A 307 -19.98 19.38 -4.34
N GLU A 308 -19.14 19.70 -3.35
CA GLU A 308 -18.81 21.08 -3.01
C GLU A 308 -18.20 21.82 -4.20
N ALA A 309 -18.54 23.10 -4.33
CA ALA A 309 -18.09 23.93 -5.44
C ALA A 309 -16.61 24.29 -5.26
N LEU A 310 -15.78 23.85 -6.21
CA LEU A 310 -14.37 24.17 -6.35
C LEU A 310 -14.19 25.56 -6.98
N PHE A 311 -15.06 25.90 -7.94
CA PHE A 311 -15.11 27.18 -8.65
C PHE A 311 -16.57 27.62 -8.80
N ASP A 312 -16.86 28.91 -8.57
CA ASP A 312 -18.19 29.49 -8.80
C ASP A 312 -18.13 31.00 -9.09
N SER A 313 -19.28 31.68 -9.02
CA SER A 313 -19.41 33.13 -9.26
C SER A 313 -18.43 34.03 -8.46
N ARG A 314 -17.93 33.57 -7.31
CA ARG A 314 -16.92 34.30 -6.51
C ARG A 314 -15.58 34.40 -7.24
N ASP A 315 -15.35 33.52 -8.21
CA ASP A 315 -14.09 33.34 -8.91
C ASP A 315 -14.14 33.83 -10.37
N TYR A 316 -15.28 34.36 -10.84
CA TYR A 316 -15.45 34.82 -12.23
C TYR A 316 -14.51 35.95 -12.67
N HIS A 317 -13.85 36.62 -11.73
CA HIS A 317 -12.83 37.63 -12.03
C HIS A 317 -11.71 37.10 -12.93
N VAL A 318 -11.46 35.77 -12.97
CA VAL A 318 -10.53 35.15 -13.94
C VAL A 318 -10.92 35.43 -15.40
N PHE A 319 -12.21 35.57 -15.69
CA PHE A 319 -12.72 35.92 -17.01
C PHE A 319 -12.78 37.43 -17.28
N ALA A 320 -12.63 38.27 -16.25
CA ALA A 320 -12.75 39.74 -16.42
C ALA A 320 -11.67 40.31 -17.36
N GLN A 321 -10.53 39.64 -17.47
CA GLN A 321 -9.44 40.01 -18.37
C GLN A 321 -9.62 39.44 -19.79
N ALA A 322 -10.63 38.61 -20.04
CA ALA A 322 -10.97 38.13 -21.36
C ALA A 322 -11.83 39.18 -22.08
N GLY A 323 -11.29 39.77 -23.14
CA GLY A 323 -12.07 40.68 -23.97
C GLY A 323 -13.34 39.98 -24.47
N GLY A 324 -14.51 40.60 -24.27
CA GLY A 324 -15.80 40.07 -24.76
C GLY A 324 -16.60 39.28 -23.72
N VAL A 325 -16.17 39.26 -22.45
CA VAL A 325 -16.95 38.73 -21.33
C VAL A 325 -17.43 39.87 -20.45
N GLY A 326 -18.75 40.00 -20.28
CA GLY A 326 -19.38 40.80 -19.24
C GLY A 326 -19.71 39.95 -18.02
N ILE A 327 -19.45 40.46 -16.81
CA ILE A 327 -19.75 39.77 -15.55
C ILE A 327 -20.76 40.60 -14.76
N ASP A 328 -21.90 40.00 -14.42
CA ASP A 328 -22.92 40.60 -13.55
C ASP A 328 -23.41 39.56 -12.52
N GLY A 329 -22.90 39.68 -11.30
CA GLY A 329 -23.16 38.70 -10.23
C GLY A 329 -22.75 37.29 -10.63
N ASN A 330 -23.73 36.40 -10.79
CA ASN A 330 -23.55 35.02 -11.21
C ASN A 330 -23.73 34.80 -12.73
N CYS A 331 -23.76 35.88 -13.53
CA CYS A 331 -23.95 35.84 -14.98
C CYS A 331 -22.65 36.16 -15.73
N LEU A 332 -22.36 35.39 -16.76
CA LEU A 332 -21.33 35.66 -17.78
C LEU A 332 -22.02 35.87 -19.12
N ALA A 333 -21.91 37.09 -19.68
CA ALA A 333 -22.37 37.41 -21.03
C ALA A 333 -21.16 37.40 -21.97
N VAL A 334 -21.09 36.42 -22.87
CA VAL A 334 -19.93 36.19 -23.76
C VAL A 334 -20.31 36.59 -25.18
N HIS A 335 -19.53 37.47 -25.81
CA HIS A 335 -19.80 37.98 -27.15
C HIS A 335 -18.69 37.59 -28.14
N GLY A 336 -19.09 37.08 -29.31
CA GLY A 336 -18.15 36.66 -30.36
C GLY A 336 -17.45 37.82 -31.09
N GLY A 337 -17.98 39.04 -31.05
CA GLY A 337 -17.44 40.15 -31.84
C GLY A 337 -17.51 39.86 -33.36
N GLU A 338 -16.72 40.55 -34.18
CA GLU A 338 -16.79 40.42 -35.65
C GLU A 338 -16.23 39.09 -36.18
N ASP A 339 -15.21 38.53 -35.52
CA ASP A 339 -14.46 37.36 -36.01
C ASP A 339 -14.76 36.06 -35.24
N GLY A 340 -15.63 36.12 -34.24
CA GLY A 340 -15.80 35.05 -33.24
C GLY A 340 -14.67 35.05 -32.20
N ARG A 341 -14.90 34.37 -31.08
CA ARG A 341 -13.93 34.30 -29.98
C ARG A 341 -13.88 32.92 -29.34
N THR A 342 -12.66 32.47 -29.09
CA THR A 342 -12.36 31.36 -28.17
C THR A 342 -11.72 31.97 -26.92
N ILE A 343 -12.30 31.73 -25.76
CA ILE A 343 -11.84 32.24 -24.47
C ILE A 343 -11.58 31.04 -23.57
N VAL A 344 -10.36 30.92 -23.05
CA VAL A 344 -9.98 29.92 -22.05
C VAL A 344 -9.20 30.61 -20.92
N ARG A 345 -9.44 30.19 -19.68
CA ARG A 345 -8.80 30.72 -18.47
C ARG A 345 -8.54 29.60 -17.49
N ASP A 346 -7.43 29.70 -16.76
CA ASP A 346 -7.12 28.79 -15.67
C ASP A 346 -8.07 29.05 -14.48
N PRO A 347 -8.93 28.09 -14.10
CA PRO A 347 -9.81 28.24 -12.95
C PRO A 347 -9.13 27.92 -11.62
N SER A 348 -7.84 27.56 -11.62
CA SER A 348 -7.09 27.20 -10.41
C SER A 348 -7.13 28.30 -9.35
N ARG A 349 -7.26 27.88 -8.10
CA ARG A 349 -7.46 28.77 -6.96
C ARG A 349 -6.92 28.14 -5.69
N GLY A 350 -6.20 28.95 -4.93
CA GLY A 350 -5.72 28.60 -3.60
C GLY A 350 -4.54 27.63 -3.63
N ALA A 351 -4.30 27.01 -2.49
CA ALA A 351 -3.20 26.11 -2.21
C ALA A 351 -3.61 25.21 -1.03
N LEU A 352 -2.78 24.22 -0.72
CA LEU A 352 -2.96 23.40 0.48
C LEU A 352 -3.06 24.29 1.74
N PRO A 353 -4.03 24.04 2.63
CA PRO A 353 -4.26 24.90 3.77
C PRO A 353 -3.16 24.74 4.83
N ILE A 354 -2.64 25.89 5.29
CA ILE A 354 -1.67 25.97 6.38
C ILE A 354 -2.38 26.61 7.58
N LEU A 355 -2.46 25.87 8.67
CA LEU A 355 -3.07 26.30 9.92
C LEU A 355 -1.99 26.76 10.90
N ARG A 356 -2.29 27.81 11.68
CA ARG A 356 -1.37 28.37 12.66
C ARG A 356 -2.06 28.68 13.98
N ARG A 357 -1.40 28.33 15.08
CA ARG A 357 -1.76 28.80 16.43
C ARG A 357 -0.58 29.51 17.06
N LYS A 358 -0.78 30.78 17.42
CA LYS A 358 0.14 31.51 18.30
C LYS A 358 -0.31 31.30 19.75
N PHE A 359 0.61 30.94 20.65
CA PHE A 359 0.30 30.78 22.08
C PHE A 359 1.45 31.26 22.95
N ARG A 360 1.17 31.51 24.23
CA ARG A 360 2.17 31.95 25.19
C ARG A 360 2.29 30.97 26.36
N ALA A 361 3.44 30.35 26.53
CA ALA A 361 3.79 29.58 27.71
C ALA A 361 4.11 30.56 28.84
N GLN A 362 3.30 30.56 29.91
CA GLN A 362 3.38 31.60 30.94
C GLN A 362 4.55 31.42 31.90
N ARG A 363 5.00 30.17 32.06
CA ARG A 363 6.07 29.76 32.98
C ARG A 363 7.06 28.84 32.26
N GLU A 364 8.06 28.39 32.99
CA GLU A 364 8.98 27.36 32.53
C GLU A 364 8.22 26.04 32.33
N VAL A 365 8.33 25.47 31.12
CA VAL A 365 7.67 24.23 30.72
C VAL A 365 8.57 23.07 31.11
N THR A 366 8.04 22.11 31.86
CA THR A 366 8.72 20.86 32.24
C THR A 366 8.28 19.67 31.41
N GLY A 367 7.17 19.80 30.68
CA GLY A 367 6.68 18.82 29.70
C GLY A 367 5.73 19.46 28.71
N ALA A 368 5.83 19.09 27.44
CA ALA A 368 4.86 19.48 26.41
C ALA A 368 4.59 18.28 25.52
N LYS A 369 3.35 17.81 25.52
CA LYS A 369 2.91 16.67 24.70
C LYS A 369 1.78 17.08 23.79
N ILE A 370 1.81 16.65 22.54
CA ILE A 370 0.79 16.94 21.55
C ILE A 370 0.22 15.63 20.99
N TYR A 371 -1.11 15.51 21.07
CA TYR A 371 -1.92 14.51 20.39
C TYR A 371 -2.51 15.15 19.14
N ILE A 372 -2.26 14.57 17.97
CA ILE A 372 -2.58 15.21 16.69
C ILE A 372 -2.98 14.17 15.65
N THR A 373 -4.01 14.51 14.87
CA THR A 373 -4.45 13.75 13.71
C THR A 373 -5.05 14.69 12.66
N ALA A 374 -5.29 14.15 11.46
CA ALA A 374 -5.97 14.84 10.39
C ALA A 374 -7.02 13.94 9.73
N ARG A 375 -8.10 14.56 9.26
CA ARG A 375 -8.85 14.05 8.12
C ARG A 375 -8.08 14.47 6.89
N GLY A 376 -7.30 13.55 6.34
CA GLY A 376 -6.26 13.79 5.35
C GLY A 376 -4.90 13.53 5.97
N ILE A 377 -3.85 14.19 5.49
CA ILE A 377 -2.48 14.05 6.03
C ILE A 377 -1.93 15.39 6.47
N TYR A 378 -0.91 15.38 7.35
CA TYR A 378 -0.36 16.61 7.92
C TYR A 378 1.18 16.62 8.04
N GLU A 379 1.75 17.84 8.03
CA GLU A 379 3.10 18.12 8.54
C GLU A 379 3.01 19.11 9.71
N LEU A 380 3.57 18.75 10.87
CA LEU A 380 3.59 19.59 12.08
C LEU A 380 4.93 20.33 12.22
N ARG A 381 4.85 21.62 12.56
CA ARG A 381 5.99 22.46 12.95
C ARG A 381 5.73 23.21 14.26
N VAL A 382 6.75 23.28 15.10
CA VAL A 382 6.78 24.10 16.33
C VAL A 382 7.89 25.12 16.20
N ASN A 383 7.56 26.41 16.29
CA ASN A 383 8.52 27.51 16.16
C ASN A 383 9.37 27.46 14.87
N GLY A 384 8.83 26.88 13.80
CA GLY A 384 9.47 26.74 12.48
C GLY A 384 10.15 25.37 12.26
N GLU A 385 10.42 24.63 13.33
CA GLU A 385 11.07 23.31 13.29
C GLU A 385 10.03 22.21 13.03
N ARG A 386 10.33 21.30 12.10
CA ARG A 386 9.49 20.12 11.82
C ARG A 386 9.54 19.14 13.00
N ILE A 387 8.39 18.64 13.41
CA ILE A 387 8.26 17.64 14.47
C ILE A 387 8.12 16.25 13.84
N GLY A 388 8.85 15.28 14.40
CA GLY A 388 8.90 13.91 13.88
C GLY A 388 9.68 13.79 12.57
N ASN A 389 9.87 12.55 12.13
CA ASN A 389 10.41 12.23 10.80
C ASN A 389 9.33 11.67 9.87
N ASP A 390 8.10 11.71 10.33
CA ASP A 390 6.95 10.99 9.85
C ASP A 390 6.41 11.62 8.57
N TRP A 391 6.01 10.77 7.64
CA TRP A 391 5.37 11.11 6.38
C TRP A 391 3.95 10.57 6.38
N PHE A 392 3.05 11.32 5.76
CA PHE A 392 1.66 10.89 5.50
C PHE A 392 0.84 10.51 6.74
N ASN A 393 1.23 10.95 7.94
CA ASN A 393 0.42 10.75 9.13
C ASN A 393 -0.96 11.41 8.96
N PRO A 394 -2.05 10.77 9.45
CA PRO A 394 -2.07 9.59 10.31
C PRO A 394 -1.93 8.23 9.60
N GLY A 395 -1.78 8.19 8.28
CA GLY A 395 -1.76 6.96 7.49
C GLY A 395 -3.14 6.59 6.93
N SER A 396 -3.18 5.58 6.07
CA SER A 396 -4.38 5.01 5.48
C SER A 396 -5.17 4.19 6.51
N SER A 397 -6.49 4.28 6.46
CA SER A 397 -7.43 3.54 7.31
C SER A 397 -8.81 3.57 6.64
N ASP A 398 -9.76 2.78 7.13
CA ASP A 398 -11.16 3.06 6.83
C ASP A 398 -11.69 4.17 7.73
N TYR A 399 -11.62 5.42 7.26
CA TYR A 399 -11.96 6.59 8.08
C TYR A 399 -13.46 6.72 8.42
N ARG A 400 -14.32 5.82 7.93
CA ARG A 400 -15.68 5.64 8.45
C ARG A 400 -15.66 5.15 9.89
N TYR A 401 -14.75 4.24 10.20
CA TYR A 401 -14.70 3.50 11.44
C TYR A 401 -13.57 3.95 12.35
N THR A 402 -12.38 4.22 11.80
CA THR A 402 -11.17 4.49 12.59
C THR A 402 -10.33 5.60 11.98
N ILE A 403 -9.98 6.61 12.79
CA ILE A 403 -8.92 7.58 12.51
C ILE A 403 -7.85 7.48 13.60
N GLU A 404 -6.61 7.28 13.19
CA GLU A 404 -5.48 7.20 14.14
C GLU A 404 -4.97 8.57 14.52
N TYR A 405 -4.39 8.70 15.72
CA TYR A 405 -3.62 9.89 16.12
C TYR A 405 -2.21 9.53 16.57
N SER A 406 -1.30 10.47 16.37
CA SER A 406 0.08 10.38 16.85
C SER A 406 0.23 11.21 18.13
N ALA A 407 1.18 10.82 18.98
CA ALA A 407 1.61 11.59 20.14
C ALA A 407 3.10 11.95 20.01
N TYR A 408 3.43 13.22 20.22
CA TYR A 408 4.82 13.68 20.24
C TYR A 408 5.14 14.40 21.55
N ASP A 409 6.33 14.15 22.09
CA ASP A 409 6.96 15.02 23.07
C ASP A 409 7.63 16.19 22.33
N ILE A 410 7.17 17.40 22.62
CA ILE A 410 7.67 18.65 22.03
C ILE A 410 8.25 19.59 23.10
N SER A 411 8.63 19.03 24.26
CA SER A 411 9.14 19.80 25.41
C SER A 411 10.34 20.67 25.05
N GLU A 412 11.24 20.16 24.19
CA GLU A 412 12.46 20.86 23.79
C GLU A 412 12.18 22.00 22.79
N GLN A 413 11.10 21.92 22.01
CA GLN A 413 10.77 22.91 20.98
C GLN A 413 9.89 24.05 21.53
N VAL A 414 9.22 23.84 22.66
CA VAL A 414 8.41 24.87 23.34
C VAL A 414 9.30 25.68 24.29
N ARG A 415 9.24 27.02 24.15
CA ARG A 415 9.98 27.96 25.02
C ARG A 415 9.04 28.73 25.93
N THR A 416 9.54 29.22 27.06
CA THR A 416 8.80 30.22 27.86
C THR A 416 8.55 31.48 27.02
N GLY A 417 7.33 32.02 27.06
CA GLY A 417 6.92 33.15 26.23
C GLY A 417 6.21 32.71 24.95
N ASN A 418 6.42 33.43 23.86
CA ASN A 418 5.64 33.26 22.62
C ASN A 418 6.13 32.07 21.79
N ASN A 419 5.18 31.24 21.38
CA ASN A 419 5.37 30.07 20.54
C ASN A 419 4.38 30.07 19.38
N THR A 420 4.70 29.32 18.34
CA THR A 420 3.82 29.11 17.19
C THR A 420 3.78 27.63 16.82
N LEU A 421 2.57 27.08 16.71
CA LEU A 421 2.31 25.81 16.04
C LEU A 421 1.90 26.11 14.60
N THR A 422 2.41 25.34 13.64
CA THR A 422 2.00 25.41 12.25
C THR A 422 1.75 24.00 11.73
N VAL A 423 0.64 23.79 11.05
CA VAL A 423 0.27 22.51 10.47
C VAL A 423 -0.14 22.73 9.02
N THR A 424 0.57 22.10 8.08
CA THR A 424 0.15 22.04 6.68
C THR A 424 -0.69 20.79 6.49
N LEU A 425 -1.87 20.90 5.89
CA LEU A 425 -2.75 19.77 5.61
C LEU A 425 -2.80 19.48 4.11
N ALA A 426 -2.87 18.21 3.75
CA ALA A 426 -3.14 17.76 2.38
C ALA A 426 -4.29 16.73 2.35
N PRO A 427 -4.93 16.53 1.18
CA PRO A 427 -6.04 15.60 1.03
C PRO A 427 -5.69 14.17 1.45
N GLY A 428 -4.54 13.64 1.00
CA GLY A 428 -4.14 12.24 1.22
C GLY A 428 -5.27 11.25 0.93
N TRP A 429 -5.28 10.12 1.63
CA TRP A 429 -6.36 9.13 1.54
C TRP A 429 -7.74 9.62 2.02
N TRP A 430 -7.90 10.85 2.53
CA TRP A 430 -9.24 11.31 2.92
C TRP A 430 -10.05 11.84 1.73
N ALA A 431 -9.38 12.56 0.83
CA ALA A 431 -10.05 13.28 -0.24
C ALA A 431 -9.37 13.20 -1.62
N ASP A 432 -8.15 12.67 -1.72
CA ASP A 432 -7.48 12.42 -3.00
C ASP A 432 -8.07 11.19 -3.71
N MET A 433 -7.56 10.88 -4.90
CA MET A 433 -7.79 9.60 -5.59
C MET A 433 -7.11 8.45 -4.85
N MET A 434 -7.78 7.30 -4.77
CA MET A 434 -7.38 6.23 -3.83
C MET A 434 -7.42 4.80 -4.38
N SER A 435 -8.00 4.58 -5.56
CA SER A 435 -8.02 3.24 -6.18
C SER A 435 -8.00 3.35 -7.71
N PHE A 436 -7.91 2.21 -8.39
CA PHE A 436 -8.00 2.09 -9.85
C PHE A 436 -9.34 2.56 -10.43
N MET A 437 -10.33 2.83 -9.57
CA MET A 437 -11.56 3.53 -9.93
C MET A 437 -11.41 4.99 -9.51
N GLU A 438 -10.97 5.87 -10.40
CA GLU A 438 -10.69 7.29 -10.11
C GLU A 438 -11.90 8.06 -9.56
N THR A 439 -13.10 7.56 -9.81
CA THR A 439 -14.34 8.09 -9.20
C THR A 439 -14.37 7.92 -7.68
N ASN A 440 -13.46 7.15 -7.07
CA ASN A 440 -13.15 7.11 -5.64
C ASN A 440 -12.26 8.26 -5.17
N THR A 441 -12.29 9.39 -5.87
CA THR A 441 -11.85 10.68 -5.34
C THR A 441 -12.84 11.23 -4.32
N ASN A 442 -12.38 12.06 -3.39
CA ASN A 442 -13.20 12.76 -2.39
C ASN A 442 -14.17 11.85 -1.61
N PHE A 443 -13.77 10.59 -1.37
CA PHE A 443 -14.62 9.51 -0.88
C PHE A 443 -15.11 9.72 0.57
N TYR A 444 -14.21 10.13 1.46
CA TYR A 444 -14.53 10.35 2.88
C TYR A 444 -14.95 11.79 3.17
N GLY A 445 -14.43 12.75 2.41
CA GLY A 445 -14.81 14.14 2.50
C GLY A 445 -14.21 14.96 1.37
N ASP A 446 -14.49 16.25 1.39
CA ASP A 446 -14.20 17.19 0.30
C ASP A 446 -13.02 18.12 0.59
N ARG A 447 -12.53 18.15 1.84
CA ARG A 447 -11.40 18.97 2.27
C ARG A 447 -10.75 18.40 3.54
N PRO A 448 -9.44 18.63 3.75
CA PRO A 448 -8.77 18.15 4.93
C PRO A 448 -9.06 19.00 6.17
N SER A 449 -8.92 18.41 7.36
CA SER A 449 -9.06 19.13 8.65
C SER A 449 -8.18 18.55 9.76
N LEU A 450 -7.81 19.40 10.71
CA LEU A 450 -6.94 19.11 11.84
C LEU A 450 -7.76 18.86 13.11
N LEU A 451 -7.36 17.85 13.89
CA LEU A 451 -7.74 17.70 15.29
C LEU A 451 -6.48 17.63 16.15
N CYS A 452 -6.43 18.46 17.20
CA CYS A 452 -5.23 18.60 18.01
C CYS A 452 -5.58 18.90 19.47
N LYS A 453 -4.90 18.21 20.41
CA LYS A 453 -4.87 18.49 21.84
C LYS A 453 -3.40 18.53 22.29
N MET A 454 -2.97 19.63 22.91
CA MET A 454 -1.62 19.78 23.47
C MET A 454 -1.71 20.07 24.96
N VAL A 455 -0.94 19.34 25.75
CA VAL A 455 -0.84 19.50 27.21
C VAL A 455 0.54 20.04 27.56
N LEU A 456 0.58 21.16 28.28
CA LEU A 456 1.80 21.80 28.80
C LEU A 456 1.84 21.63 30.31
N ASP A 457 2.89 21.00 30.82
CA ASP A 457 3.22 20.91 32.25
C ASP A 457 4.23 22.00 32.60
N TYR A 458 4.01 22.70 33.71
CA TYR A 458 4.87 23.79 34.18
C TYR A 458 5.66 23.42 35.43
N SER A 459 6.76 24.14 35.67
CA SER A 459 7.66 23.93 36.81
C SER A 459 7.01 24.13 38.18
N ASP A 460 5.87 24.83 38.27
CA ASP A 460 5.11 25.03 39.50
C ASP A 460 4.07 23.93 39.78
N GLY A 461 4.03 22.90 38.94
CA GLY A 461 3.10 21.77 39.04
C GLY A 461 1.73 22.03 38.41
N SER A 462 1.50 23.20 37.80
CA SER A 462 0.28 23.46 37.03
C SER A 462 0.39 22.93 35.59
N SER A 463 -0.74 22.65 34.94
CA SER A 463 -0.79 22.28 33.53
C SER A 463 -1.77 23.15 32.74
N GLN A 464 -1.58 23.24 31.42
CA GLN A 464 -2.45 23.95 30.48
C GLN A 464 -2.72 23.10 29.25
N THR A 465 -4.00 22.92 28.93
CA THR A 465 -4.45 22.25 27.70
C THR A 465 -4.80 23.28 26.62
N LEU A 466 -4.26 23.07 25.41
CA LEU A 466 -4.57 23.85 24.21
C LEU A 466 -5.18 22.93 23.15
N VAL A 467 -6.35 23.29 22.63
CA VAL A 467 -7.09 22.46 21.66
C VAL A 467 -7.33 23.16 20.33
N SER A 468 -7.53 22.40 19.25
CA SER A 468 -7.94 22.95 17.95
C SER A 468 -9.34 23.57 18.02
N SER A 469 -9.46 24.86 17.70
CA SER A 469 -10.75 25.55 17.61
C SER A 469 -10.66 26.80 16.71
N PRO A 470 -11.74 27.19 16.00
CA PRO A 470 -11.76 28.34 15.10
C PRO A 470 -11.30 29.66 15.74
N GLY A 471 -11.64 29.88 17.01
CA GLY A 471 -11.31 31.11 17.72
C GLY A 471 -9.84 31.22 18.16
N SER A 472 -9.05 30.16 18.02
CA SER A 472 -7.65 30.11 18.46
C SER A 472 -6.67 29.74 17.36
N TRP A 473 -7.16 29.51 16.14
CA TRP A 473 -6.37 29.10 14.99
C TRP A 473 -6.68 29.97 13.77
N GLU A 474 -5.64 30.26 13.02
CA GLU A 474 -5.69 30.97 11.75
C GLU A 474 -5.39 29.99 10.61
N VAL A 475 -5.86 30.31 9.40
CA VAL A 475 -5.62 29.53 8.18
C VAL A 475 -5.12 30.43 7.06
N HIS A 476 -4.20 29.90 6.26
CA HIS A 476 -3.68 30.50 5.05
C HIS A 476 -3.83 29.52 3.88
N THR A 477 -4.39 29.98 2.76
CA THR A 477 -4.69 29.15 1.57
C THR A 477 -4.03 29.69 0.29
N GLY A 478 -3.01 30.55 0.42
CA GLY A 478 -2.23 31.11 -0.69
C GLY A 478 -0.76 30.71 -0.64
N GLY A 479 -0.45 29.57 -0.01
CA GLY A 479 0.90 29.07 0.18
C GLY A 479 1.53 28.49 -1.09
N PRO A 480 2.77 27.99 -1.00
CA PRO A 480 3.52 27.54 -2.16
C PRO A 480 3.05 26.19 -2.73
N THR A 481 2.59 25.24 -1.89
CA THR A 481 2.11 23.95 -2.38
C THR A 481 0.68 24.07 -2.93
N LYS A 482 0.55 24.09 -4.26
CA LYS A 482 -0.72 24.26 -4.98
C LYS A 482 -1.58 23.02 -4.96
N ASN A 483 -0.95 21.86 -5.13
CA ASN A 483 -1.58 20.56 -5.06
C ASN A 483 -0.59 19.54 -4.48
N GLY A 484 -1.10 18.54 -3.77
CA GLY A 484 -0.35 17.37 -3.34
C GLY A 484 -1.25 16.15 -3.45
N SER A 485 -0.96 15.28 -4.42
CA SER A 485 -1.74 14.08 -4.73
C SER A 485 -0.82 12.87 -4.88
N PHE A 486 -1.21 11.72 -4.32
CA PHE A 486 -0.44 10.49 -4.45
C PHE A 486 -0.36 10.00 -5.91
N PHE A 487 -1.43 10.13 -6.69
CA PHE A 487 -1.43 9.70 -8.09
C PHE A 487 -0.91 10.78 -9.03
N GLN A 488 -1.26 12.05 -8.79
CA GLN A 488 -0.98 13.10 -9.76
C GLN A 488 0.40 13.77 -9.54
N GLY A 489 0.91 13.78 -8.31
CA GLY A 489 2.17 14.44 -7.91
C GLY A 489 1.96 15.73 -7.12
N GLU A 490 3.05 16.49 -6.92
CA GLU A 490 3.04 17.77 -6.20
C GLU A 490 3.29 18.95 -7.14
N ARG A 491 2.43 19.97 -7.09
CA ARG A 491 2.64 21.26 -7.76
C ARG A 491 3.05 22.31 -6.71
N TYR A 492 4.21 22.92 -6.90
CA TYR A 492 4.81 23.86 -5.97
C TYR A 492 5.21 25.17 -6.65
N ASP A 493 4.80 26.32 -6.10
CA ASP A 493 5.20 27.65 -6.55
C ASP A 493 6.03 28.37 -5.50
N ALA A 494 7.34 28.42 -5.71
CA ALA A 494 8.30 29.00 -4.76
C ALA A 494 8.15 30.52 -4.59
N ARG A 495 7.46 31.19 -5.53
CA ARG A 495 7.20 32.64 -5.43
C ARG A 495 6.25 32.96 -4.28
N ASP A 496 5.42 32.00 -3.88
CA ASP A 496 4.45 32.15 -2.81
C ASP A 496 4.97 31.80 -1.40
N GLU A 497 6.24 31.40 -1.24
CA GLU A 497 6.84 31.20 0.09
C GLU A 497 6.77 32.46 0.97
N LEU A 498 6.93 33.64 0.36
CA LEU A 498 6.89 34.92 1.07
C LEU A 498 5.49 35.27 1.60
N SER A 499 4.43 34.69 1.02
CA SER A 499 3.04 34.94 1.43
C SER A 499 2.78 34.48 2.88
N LEU A 500 3.57 33.52 3.39
CA LEU A 500 3.47 33.00 4.75
C LEU A 500 3.84 34.04 5.81
N THR A 501 4.65 35.05 5.43
CA THR A 501 5.08 36.14 6.32
C THR A 501 4.11 37.32 6.33
N ASP A 502 3.17 37.37 5.39
CA ASP A 502 2.17 38.42 5.27
C ASP A 502 0.99 38.14 6.21
N GLU A 503 1.01 38.74 7.41
CA GLU A 503 -0.02 38.60 8.43
C GLU A 503 -1.44 38.97 7.93
N SER A 504 -1.58 39.79 6.88
CA SER A 504 -2.89 40.16 6.33
C SER A 504 -3.58 39.03 5.56
N ARG A 505 -2.82 37.99 5.18
CA ARG A 505 -3.31 36.81 4.45
C ARG A 505 -3.74 35.65 5.36
N TRP A 506 -3.68 35.83 6.67
CA TRP A 506 -4.14 34.84 7.64
C TRP A 506 -5.57 35.18 8.07
N GLY A 507 -6.50 34.24 7.84
CA GLY A 507 -7.90 34.36 8.24
C GLY A 507 -8.25 33.40 9.37
N PRO A 508 -9.46 33.49 9.96
CA PRO A 508 -9.89 32.52 10.95
C PRO A 508 -10.04 31.12 10.32
N ALA A 509 -9.59 30.08 11.02
CA ALA A 509 -9.92 28.71 10.64
C ALA A 509 -11.43 28.45 10.79
N ALA A 510 -11.97 27.50 10.02
CA ALA A 510 -13.39 27.12 10.08
C ALA A 510 -13.54 25.70 10.63
N VAL A 511 -14.69 25.40 11.25
CA VAL A 511 -15.06 24.00 11.53
C VAL A 511 -15.36 23.31 10.21
N VAL A 512 -14.74 22.16 9.98
CA VAL A 512 -15.01 21.32 8.81
C VAL A 512 -15.95 20.19 9.22
N MET A 513 -17.13 20.20 8.63
CA MET A 513 -18.12 19.16 8.86
C MET A 513 -17.80 17.95 7.98
N PRO A 514 -17.76 16.73 8.54
CA PRO A 514 -17.66 15.52 7.75
C PRO A 514 -19.01 15.20 7.08
N LEU A 515 -18.98 14.26 6.15
CA LEU A 515 -20.19 13.53 5.78
C LEU A 515 -20.80 12.84 7.00
N GLU A 516 -22.12 12.75 7.08
CA GLU A 516 -22.84 12.20 8.25
C GLU A 516 -22.36 10.78 8.59
N ARG A 517 -22.20 9.93 7.56
CA ARG A 517 -21.66 8.56 7.69
C ARG A 517 -20.21 8.47 8.21
N ASN A 518 -19.46 9.58 8.17
CA ASN A 518 -18.06 9.67 8.60
C ASN A 518 -17.91 10.57 9.85
N ALA A 519 -19.01 10.86 10.55
CA ALA A 519 -19.02 11.86 11.60
C ALA A 519 -18.43 11.39 12.93
N GLN A 520 -18.45 10.09 13.21
CA GLN A 520 -18.08 9.51 14.50
C GLN A 520 -17.15 8.29 14.40
N PRO A 521 -15.98 8.40 13.74
CA PRO A 521 -14.99 7.33 13.80
C PRO A 521 -14.41 7.21 15.21
N GLN A 522 -13.94 6.01 15.56
CA GLN A 522 -13.05 5.80 16.69
C GLN A 522 -11.74 6.55 16.46
N LEU A 523 -11.25 7.20 17.51
CA LEU A 523 -10.00 7.94 17.54
C LEU A 523 -9.00 7.16 18.39
N VAL A 524 -8.12 6.41 17.73
CA VAL A 524 -7.22 5.45 18.39
C VAL A 524 -5.76 5.88 18.26
N SER A 525 -4.92 5.52 19.22
CA SER A 525 -3.48 5.77 19.09
C SER A 525 -2.88 4.90 17.99
N LYS A 526 -1.98 5.47 17.18
CA LYS A 526 -1.27 4.74 16.13
C LYS A 526 -0.38 3.62 16.71
N PRO A 527 -0.54 2.34 16.30
CA PRO A 527 0.19 1.22 16.90
C PRO A 527 1.50 0.86 16.18
N ASP A 528 1.71 1.35 14.96
CA ASP A 528 2.79 1.00 14.04
C ASP A 528 3.78 2.15 13.82
N GLU A 529 4.91 1.82 13.18
CA GLU A 529 5.91 2.81 12.80
C GLU A 529 5.37 3.69 11.66
N PRO A 530 5.49 5.02 11.77
CA PRO A 530 5.06 5.92 10.70
C PRO A 530 5.91 5.72 9.45
N VAL A 531 5.37 6.10 8.29
CA VAL A 531 6.18 6.16 7.06
C VAL A 531 7.34 7.12 7.31
N SER A 532 8.57 6.69 7.02
CA SER A 532 9.77 7.46 7.27
C SER A 532 10.81 7.25 6.17
N VAL A 533 11.89 8.04 6.20
CA VAL A 533 12.99 7.88 5.24
C VAL A 533 13.74 6.60 5.56
N PHE A 534 13.72 5.65 4.62
CA PHE A 534 14.46 4.40 4.71
C PHE A 534 15.93 4.59 4.30
N GLU A 535 16.16 5.22 3.15
CA GLU A 535 17.48 5.56 2.64
C GLU A 535 17.43 6.73 1.65
N VAL A 536 18.61 7.23 1.26
CA VAL A 536 18.75 8.26 0.22
C VAL A 536 19.67 7.73 -0.87
N LEU A 537 19.17 7.69 -2.11
CA LEU A 537 19.87 7.22 -3.29
C LEU A 537 20.47 8.39 -4.07
N GLU A 538 21.66 8.18 -4.61
CA GLU A 538 22.28 9.08 -5.59
C GLU A 538 21.90 8.65 -7.00
N SER A 539 21.67 9.63 -7.88
CA SER A 539 21.34 9.37 -9.27
C SER A 539 22.57 9.20 -10.17
N THR A 540 22.36 8.60 -11.35
CA THR A 540 23.30 8.67 -12.48
C THR A 540 22.59 9.27 -13.69
N PRO A 541 23.07 10.37 -14.29
CA PRO A 541 22.51 10.89 -15.54
C PRO A 541 22.79 9.91 -16.68
N ILE A 542 21.75 9.52 -17.41
CA ILE A 542 21.89 8.60 -18.56
C ILE A 542 21.84 9.35 -19.91
N GLY A 543 21.40 10.60 -19.93
CA GLY A 543 21.51 11.48 -21.11
C GLY A 543 20.34 12.45 -21.30
N GLU A 544 20.37 13.17 -22.41
CA GLU A 544 19.19 13.88 -22.94
C GLU A 544 18.12 12.87 -23.33
N ALA A 545 16.85 13.18 -23.07
CA ALA A 545 15.73 12.33 -23.53
C ALA A 545 15.74 12.19 -25.06
N ARG A 546 15.98 13.31 -25.75
CA ARG A 546 16.30 13.36 -27.18
C ARG A 546 17.31 14.49 -27.47
N PRO A 547 18.09 14.43 -28.56
CA PRO A 547 19.04 15.48 -28.91
C PRO A 547 18.40 16.86 -29.00
N SER A 548 18.99 17.86 -28.34
CA SER A 548 18.50 19.24 -28.27
C SER A 548 17.16 19.44 -27.56
N SER A 549 16.66 18.42 -26.86
CA SER A 549 15.57 18.58 -25.90
C SER A 549 16.04 19.28 -24.64
N ASP A 550 15.14 19.94 -23.92
CA ASP A 550 15.39 20.54 -22.61
C ASP A 550 15.21 19.53 -21.45
N SER A 551 15.21 18.24 -21.78
CA SER A 551 14.75 17.14 -20.96
C SER A 551 15.86 16.12 -20.75
N TRP A 552 16.12 15.75 -19.49
CA TRP A 552 17.24 14.89 -19.08
C TRP A 552 16.75 13.73 -18.22
N ILE A 553 17.28 12.53 -18.47
CA ILE A 553 16.90 11.32 -17.73
C ILE A 553 18.04 10.92 -16.78
N TYR A 554 17.66 10.51 -15.57
CA TYR A 554 18.55 9.96 -14.56
C TYR A 554 18.03 8.59 -14.09
N ASP A 555 18.96 7.72 -13.74
CA ASP A 555 18.73 6.39 -13.17
C ASP A 555 19.06 6.42 -11.67
N MET A 556 18.13 6.01 -10.81
CA MET A 556 18.35 5.84 -9.36
C MET A 556 19.12 4.55 -9.03
N GLY A 557 19.41 3.71 -10.03
CA GLY A 557 20.10 2.43 -9.90
C GLY A 557 19.18 1.28 -9.48
N VAL A 558 18.09 1.59 -8.76
CA VAL A 558 17.06 0.63 -8.32
C VAL A 558 15.66 1.22 -8.47
N ASN A 559 14.68 0.37 -8.70
CA ASN A 559 13.26 0.73 -8.69
C ASN A 559 12.82 0.99 -7.24
N MET A 560 12.82 2.26 -6.82
CA MET A 560 12.54 2.72 -5.47
C MET A 560 11.12 3.27 -5.33
N VAL A 561 10.70 3.51 -4.08
CA VAL A 561 9.43 4.18 -3.78
C VAL A 561 9.71 5.34 -2.85
N GLY A 562 9.17 6.52 -3.18
CA GLY A 562 9.35 7.73 -2.41
C GLY A 562 9.30 8.97 -3.29
N VAL A 563 10.18 9.94 -3.06
CA VAL A 563 10.14 11.24 -3.74
C VAL A 563 11.52 11.70 -4.21
N PRO A 564 11.62 12.50 -5.28
CA PRO A 564 12.89 13.11 -5.65
C PRO A 564 13.28 14.25 -4.70
N GLU A 565 14.58 14.45 -4.50
CA GLU A 565 15.16 15.67 -3.94
C GLU A 565 16.08 16.31 -4.98
N LEU A 566 15.78 17.55 -5.36
CA LEU A 566 16.53 18.30 -6.37
C LEU A 566 17.13 19.58 -5.78
N THR A 567 18.34 19.93 -6.21
CA THR A 567 18.97 21.23 -5.95
C THR A 567 19.50 21.85 -7.25
N PHE A 568 18.97 23.00 -7.65
CA PHE A 568 19.26 23.59 -8.97
C PHE A 568 19.04 25.11 -8.98
N ASP A 569 19.66 25.79 -9.94
CA ASP A 569 19.42 27.22 -10.20
C ASP A 569 18.23 27.40 -11.15
N GLY A 570 17.28 28.25 -10.74
CA GLY A 570 16.09 28.59 -11.51
C GLY A 570 15.99 30.09 -11.79
N ARG A 571 15.19 30.43 -12.80
CA ARG A 571 14.77 31.82 -13.07
C ARG A 571 13.37 32.04 -12.56
N GLU A 572 13.06 33.25 -12.12
CA GLU A 572 11.71 33.56 -11.66
C GLU A 572 10.65 33.18 -12.71
N GLY A 573 9.67 32.36 -12.31
CA GLY A 573 8.58 31.87 -13.15
C GLY A 573 8.93 30.72 -14.09
N GLN A 574 10.17 30.24 -14.11
CA GLN A 574 10.55 29.02 -14.85
C GLN A 574 9.90 27.79 -14.20
N GLU A 575 9.25 26.97 -15.01
CA GLU A 575 8.69 25.69 -14.57
C GLU A 575 9.69 24.55 -14.82
N ILE A 576 9.90 23.72 -13.81
CA ILE A 576 10.62 22.46 -13.90
C ILE A 576 9.59 21.33 -13.76
N VAL A 577 9.55 20.44 -14.74
CA VAL A 577 8.62 19.29 -14.75
C VAL A 577 9.42 18.02 -14.50
N ILE A 578 8.97 17.22 -13.54
CA ILE A 578 9.67 16.04 -13.04
C ILE A 578 8.72 14.85 -13.20
N ARG A 579 9.03 13.96 -14.16
CA ARG A 579 8.26 12.74 -14.42
C ARG A 579 9.04 11.52 -13.96
N THR A 580 8.34 10.49 -13.51
CA THR A 580 8.97 9.25 -13.04
C THR A 580 8.45 8.02 -13.78
N ALA A 581 9.28 6.98 -13.92
CA ALA A 581 8.87 5.68 -14.44
C ALA A 581 9.71 4.54 -13.87
N GLU A 582 9.15 3.33 -13.86
CA GLU A 582 9.85 2.11 -13.45
C GLU A 582 10.85 1.64 -14.50
N VAL A 583 10.50 1.77 -15.79
CA VAL A 583 11.27 1.27 -16.92
C VAL A 583 11.31 2.27 -18.08
N LEU A 584 12.26 2.06 -18.99
CA LEU A 584 12.36 2.78 -20.26
C LEU A 584 11.87 1.89 -21.40
N TYR A 585 11.43 2.47 -22.51
CA TYR A 585 11.14 1.69 -23.70
C TYR A 585 12.41 0.99 -24.22
N PRO A 586 12.36 -0.32 -24.47
CA PRO A 586 13.50 -1.06 -25.01
C PRO A 586 13.71 -0.71 -26.50
N PRO A 587 14.90 -0.97 -27.06
CA PRO A 587 15.20 -0.73 -28.47
C PRO A 587 14.63 -1.85 -29.37
N LEU A 588 13.32 -2.09 -29.30
CA LEU A 588 12.59 -3.02 -30.17
C LEU A 588 11.97 -2.27 -31.36
N GLU A 589 11.73 -2.99 -32.47
CA GLU A 589 11.23 -2.42 -33.74
C GLU A 589 10.00 -1.52 -33.52
N GLU A 590 9.02 -1.98 -32.73
CA GLU A 590 7.80 -1.23 -32.44
C GLU A 590 8.02 0.14 -31.77
N TYR A 591 9.07 0.29 -30.96
CA TYR A 591 9.40 1.54 -30.24
C TYR A 591 10.34 2.43 -31.04
N LEU A 592 11.23 1.82 -31.84
CA LEU A 592 12.08 2.53 -32.78
C LEU A 592 11.26 3.20 -33.89
N GLU A 593 10.22 2.52 -34.42
CA GLU A 593 9.31 3.09 -35.42
C GLU A 593 8.51 4.30 -34.88
N ARG A 594 8.23 4.31 -33.57
CA ARG A 594 7.55 5.41 -32.87
C ARG A 594 8.50 6.52 -32.42
N ASP A 595 9.82 6.33 -32.53
CA ASP A 595 10.87 7.22 -31.98
C ASP A 595 10.65 7.51 -30.48
N ILE A 596 10.47 6.45 -29.69
CA ILE A 596 10.31 6.54 -28.23
C ILE A 596 11.21 5.60 -27.44
N ASP A 597 12.08 4.82 -28.10
CA ASP A 597 13.09 4.01 -27.43
C ASP A 597 13.93 4.84 -26.45
N GLY A 598 14.23 4.30 -25.27
CA GLY A 598 14.96 5.01 -24.21
C GLY A 598 14.20 6.14 -23.51
N LEU A 599 12.97 6.48 -23.93
CA LEU A 599 12.09 7.36 -23.16
C LEU A 599 11.41 6.60 -22.02
N LEU A 600 10.83 7.34 -21.07
CA LEU A 600 10.04 6.76 -19.99
C LEU A 600 8.83 5.99 -20.54
N MET A 601 8.65 4.73 -20.12
CA MET A 601 7.40 3.99 -20.36
C MET A 601 6.44 4.30 -19.21
N THR A 602 5.32 4.97 -19.52
CA THR A 602 4.37 5.46 -18.51
C THR A 602 2.96 4.94 -18.69
N GLU A 603 2.69 4.13 -19.73
CA GLU A 603 1.38 3.53 -19.94
C GLU A 603 0.97 2.63 -18.76
N ASN A 604 1.94 1.97 -18.10
CA ASN A 604 1.67 1.14 -16.93
C ASN A 604 1.35 1.91 -15.64
N LEU A 605 1.50 3.25 -15.64
CA LEU A 605 1.04 4.12 -14.57
C LEU A 605 -0.48 4.37 -14.66
N ARG A 606 -1.07 4.10 -15.83
CA ARG A 606 -2.49 4.28 -16.13
C ARG A 606 -2.90 5.72 -15.86
N GLU A 607 -3.86 5.97 -14.99
CA GLU A 607 -4.39 7.32 -14.73
C GLU A 607 -3.57 8.11 -13.71
N ALA A 608 -2.57 7.48 -13.08
CA ALA A 608 -1.59 8.20 -12.26
C ALA A 608 -0.62 8.99 -13.16
N MET A 609 -0.66 10.32 -13.05
CA MET A 609 0.24 11.19 -13.79
C MET A 609 1.69 11.12 -13.28
N SER A 610 1.89 10.87 -11.98
CA SER A 610 3.20 10.77 -11.31
C SER A 610 4.19 11.85 -11.75
N THR A 611 3.74 13.11 -11.67
CA THR A 611 4.50 14.26 -12.17
C THR A 611 4.52 15.39 -11.15
N ASP A 612 5.71 15.79 -10.73
CA ASP A 612 5.89 16.97 -9.88
C ASP A 612 6.21 18.20 -10.75
N VAL A 613 5.65 19.36 -10.40
CA VAL A 613 5.87 20.62 -11.11
C VAL A 613 6.34 21.69 -10.13
N TYR A 614 7.50 22.28 -10.41
CA TYR A 614 8.10 23.31 -9.58
C TYR A 614 8.23 24.64 -10.34
N THR A 615 7.54 25.68 -9.87
CA THR A 615 7.71 27.06 -10.37
C THR A 615 8.77 27.78 -9.55
N CYS A 616 9.83 28.20 -10.22
CA CYS A 616 11.01 28.76 -9.60
C CYS A 616 10.82 30.22 -9.15
N ARG A 617 11.52 30.59 -8.07
CA ARG A 617 11.99 31.99 -7.88
C ARG A 617 13.37 32.16 -8.53
N GLU A 618 13.88 33.38 -8.58
CA GLU A 618 15.25 33.61 -9.06
C GLU A 618 16.30 32.97 -8.11
N GLY A 619 17.30 32.29 -8.67
CA GLY A 619 18.45 31.74 -7.97
C GLY A 619 18.32 30.29 -7.53
N LEU A 620 19.02 29.90 -6.47
CA LEU A 620 19.10 28.52 -6.00
C LEU A 620 17.77 28.03 -5.38
N GLN A 621 17.31 26.89 -5.85
CA GLN A 621 16.14 26.17 -5.40
C GLN A 621 16.55 24.85 -4.73
N LYS A 622 15.78 24.43 -3.72
CA LYS A 622 15.79 23.05 -3.22
C LYS A 622 14.35 22.56 -3.16
N PHE A 623 14.07 21.44 -3.81
CA PHE A 623 12.72 20.87 -3.89
C PHE A 623 12.71 19.41 -3.46
N THR A 624 11.77 19.08 -2.57
CA THR A 624 11.44 17.72 -2.16
C THR A 624 9.93 17.71 -1.92
N PRO A 625 9.14 17.03 -2.76
CA PRO A 625 7.71 16.90 -2.53
C PRO A 625 7.42 16.36 -1.12
N ARG A 626 6.34 16.80 -0.49
CA ARG A 626 5.97 16.45 0.89
C ARG A 626 4.64 15.70 0.98
N PHE A 627 3.77 15.84 -0.02
CA PHE A 627 2.41 15.32 0.01
C PHE A 627 2.10 14.41 -1.19
N THR A 628 3.12 13.71 -1.68
CA THR A 628 3.02 12.68 -2.73
C THR A 628 4.13 11.64 -2.57
N PHE A 629 4.04 10.54 -3.30
CA PHE A 629 5.12 9.58 -3.52
C PHE A 629 4.92 8.87 -4.86
N HIS A 630 6.00 8.34 -5.42
CA HIS A 630 6.04 7.64 -6.71
C HIS A 630 6.82 6.32 -6.58
N GLY A 631 6.48 5.32 -7.38
CA GLY A 631 7.31 4.13 -7.60
C GLY A 631 8.09 4.26 -8.91
N TYR A 632 9.42 4.29 -8.85
CA TYR A 632 10.25 4.58 -10.01
C TYR A 632 11.72 4.17 -9.86
N ARG A 633 12.36 3.92 -11.00
CA ARG A 633 13.82 3.87 -11.15
C ARG A 633 14.35 5.09 -11.90
N TYR A 634 13.58 5.55 -12.89
CA TYR A 634 14.00 6.62 -13.79
C TYR A 634 13.23 7.89 -13.51
N ILE A 635 13.93 9.01 -13.58
CA ILE A 635 13.39 10.36 -13.46
C ILE A 635 13.76 11.15 -14.71
N GLN A 636 12.77 11.79 -15.33
CA GLN A 636 12.96 12.76 -16.40
C GLN A 636 12.71 14.16 -15.85
N ILE A 637 13.68 15.06 -16.04
CA ILE A 637 13.62 16.46 -15.61
C ILE A 637 13.63 17.36 -16.86
N SER A 638 12.53 18.08 -17.08
CA SER A 638 12.32 18.98 -18.22
C SER A 638 12.29 20.45 -17.80
N GLY A 639 12.48 21.37 -18.74
CA GLY A 639 12.50 22.81 -18.48
C GLY A 639 13.85 23.33 -17.95
N THR A 640 14.93 22.57 -18.10
CA THR A 640 16.29 22.94 -17.63
C THR A 640 17.18 23.39 -18.78
N ARG A 641 18.26 24.14 -18.49
CA ARG A 641 19.22 24.63 -19.52
C ARG A 641 20.32 23.60 -19.87
N GLY A 642 20.28 22.45 -19.25
CA GLY A 642 21.33 21.43 -19.23
C GLY A 642 21.09 20.51 -18.01
N PRO A 643 21.88 19.42 -17.88
CA PRO A 643 21.65 18.47 -16.81
C PRO A 643 21.96 19.11 -15.45
N ILE A 644 21.11 18.82 -14.47
CA ILE A 644 21.42 19.04 -13.07
C ILE A 644 22.54 18.06 -12.68
N PRO A 645 23.57 18.47 -11.92
CA PRO A 645 24.60 17.54 -11.46
C PRO A 645 24.00 16.36 -10.69
N ALA A 646 24.51 15.15 -10.93
CA ALA A 646 24.02 13.90 -10.33
C ALA A 646 23.88 13.97 -8.80
N ALA A 647 24.87 14.57 -8.11
CA ALA A 647 24.86 14.74 -6.66
C ALA A 647 23.73 15.63 -6.13
N ASN A 648 23.07 16.38 -7.01
CA ASN A 648 21.95 17.26 -6.71
C ASN A 648 20.59 16.68 -7.16
N VAL A 649 20.57 15.45 -7.67
CA VAL A 649 19.36 14.70 -8.01
C VAL A 649 19.40 13.41 -7.19
N LYS A 650 18.53 13.32 -6.19
CA LYS A 650 18.50 12.20 -5.23
C LYS A 650 17.12 11.56 -5.17
N GLY A 651 17.09 10.28 -4.86
CA GLY A 651 15.87 9.55 -4.51
C GLY A 651 15.75 9.42 -2.99
N ILE A 652 14.69 9.95 -2.40
CA ILE A 652 14.38 9.76 -0.98
C ILE A 652 13.44 8.56 -0.86
N VAL A 653 13.96 7.43 -0.38
CA VAL A 653 13.17 6.20 -0.25
C VAL A 653 12.33 6.27 1.02
N LEU A 654 11.03 5.98 0.91
CA LEU A 654 10.07 6.03 2.01
C LEU A 654 9.53 4.63 2.31
N SER A 655 9.37 4.29 3.59
CA SER A 655 8.74 3.02 4.01
C SER A 655 8.22 3.08 5.45
N SER A 656 7.26 2.22 5.76
CA SER A 656 6.80 1.91 7.12
C SER A 656 7.66 0.84 7.81
N ILE A 657 8.58 0.19 7.09
CA ILE A 657 9.57 -0.71 7.72
C ILE A 657 10.84 0.06 8.06
N ALA A 658 11.34 -0.10 9.28
CA ALA A 658 12.52 0.63 9.77
C ALA A 658 13.86 0.09 9.21
N GLY A 659 13.86 -1.12 8.64
CA GLY A 659 15.06 -1.77 8.14
C GLY A 659 14.84 -3.23 7.76
N ILE A 660 15.62 -3.71 6.79
CA ILE A 660 15.74 -5.14 6.48
C ILE A 660 16.65 -5.77 7.54
N THR A 661 16.05 -6.56 8.44
CA THR A 661 16.75 -7.17 9.58
C THR A 661 17.01 -8.66 9.38
N GLY A 662 16.35 -9.27 8.39
CA GLY A 662 16.67 -10.59 7.86
C GLY A 662 17.39 -10.49 6.52
N THR A 663 18.45 -11.27 6.33
CA THR A 663 19.28 -11.24 5.11
C THR A 663 19.63 -12.65 4.67
N VAL A 664 19.72 -12.89 3.36
CA VAL A 664 20.30 -14.11 2.77
C VAL A 664 21.37 -13.72 1.75
N SER A 665 22.47 -14.46 1.73
CA SER A 665 23.52 -14.38 0.70
C SER A 665 23.99 -15.78 0.35
N THR A 666 24.32 -16.00 -0.91
CA THR A 666 24.72 -17.29 -1.48
C THR A 666 25.95 -17.13 -2.37
N SER A 667 26.52 -18.25 -2.83
CA SER A 667 27.58 -18.25 -3.84
C SER A 667 27.10 -17.91 -5.25
N ASN A 668 25.78 -17.83 -5.49
CA ASN A 668 25.20 -17.48 -6.78
C ASN A 668 24.80 -15.99 -6.77
N PRO A 669 25.51 -15.12 -7.51
CA PRO A 669 25.22 -13.69 -7.51
C PRO A 669 23.82 -13.35 -8.04
N LEU A 670 23.23 -14.17 -8.91
CA LEU A 670 21.87 -13.93 -9.41
C LEU A 670 20.81 -14.19 -8.33
N LEU A 671 21.01 -15.18 -7.46
CA LEU A 671 20.12 -15.40 -6.32
C LEU A 671 20.26 -14.29 -5.27
N ASN A 672 21.46 -13.72 -5.12
CA ASN A 672 21.65 -12.57 -4.24
C ASN A 672 20.91 -11.34 -4.78
N GLN A 673 20.99 -11.09 -6.10
CA GLN A 673 20.21 -10.03 -6.75
C GLN A 673 18.70 -10.29 -6.63
N LEU A 674 18.24 -11.55 -6.73
CA LEU A 674 16.84 -11.89 -6.48
C LEU A 674 16.42 -11.55 -5.05
N ALA A 675 17.24 -11.88 -4.04
CA ALA A 675 16.97 -11.52 -2.65
C ALA A 675 16.90 -10.00 -2.45
N ASP A 676 17.80 -9.25 -3.09
CA ASP A 676 17.78 -7.78 -3.06
C ASP A 676 16.52 -7.21 -3.73
N ASN A 677 16.08 -7.80 -4.85
CA ASN A 677 14.84 -7.43 -5.54
C ASN A 677 13.60 -7.66 -4.65
N ILE A 678 13.56 -8.78 -3.94
CA ILE A 678 12.50 -9.12 -2.99
C ILE A 678 12.45 -8.07 -1.87
N HIS A 679 13.59 -7.75 -1.26
CA HIS A 679 13.66 -6.71 -0.23
C HIS A 679 13.24 -5.34 -0.78
N ARG A 680 13.66 -4.98 -1.99
CA ARG A 680 13.28 -3.71 -2.63
C ARG A 680 11.77 -3.61 -2.81
N SER A 681 11.12 -4.69 -3.25
CA SER A 681 9.66 -4.73 -3.39
C SER A 681 8.92 -4.69 -2.06
N GLN A 682 9.46 -5.28 -0.99
CA GLN A 682 8.91 -5.14 0.35
C GLN A 682 9.02 -3.69 0.86
N ILE A 683 10.21 -3.08 0.77
CA ILE A 683 10.45 -1.69 1.19
C ILE A 683 9.45 -0.76 0.49
N GLY A 684 9.29 -0.94 -0.82
CA GLY A 684 8.48 -0.06 -1.65
C GLY A 684 6.97 -0.16 -1.43
N ASN A 685 6.49 -1.34 -1.05
CA ASN A 685 5.06 -1.60 -0.92
C ASN A 685 4.55 -1.62 0.53
N PHE A 686 5.42 -1.40 1.51
CA PHE A 686 5.01 -1.26 2.91
C PHE A 686 4.97 0.23 3.25
N LEU A 687 3.90 0.90 2.83
CA LEU A 687 3.73 2.35 3.01
C LEU A 687 2.33 2.62 3.58
N SER A 688 2.25 2.71 4.91
CA SER A 688 1.02 2.68 5.71
C SER A 688 0.20 1.38 5.61
N ILE A 689 0.03 0.80 4.43
CA ILE A 689 -0.62 -0.50 4.17
C ILE A 689 0.25 -1.31 3.20
N PRO A 690 0.13 -2.66 3.15
CA PRO A 690 0.86 -3.50 2.20
C PRO A 690 0.24 -3.38 0.81
N THR A 691 0.76 -2.48 -0.03
CA THR A 691 0.22 -2.23 -1.38
C THR A 691 0.62 -3.32 -2.37
N ASP A 692 -0.22 -3.63 -3.36
CA ASP A 692 0.15 -4.48 -4.51
C ASP A 692 1.35 -3.90 -5.26
N CYS A 693 1.24 -2.63 -5.62
CA CYS A 693 2.23 -1.89 -6.37
C CYS A 693 2.26 -0.41 -5.95
N PRO A 694 3.39 0.30 -6.12
CA PRO A 694 3.56 1.65 -5.55
C PRO A 694 3.45 2.80 -6.57
N GLN A 695 3.31 2.52 -7.86
CA GLN A 695 3.48 3.47 -8.97
C GLN A 695 2.16 3.92 -9.62
N ARG A 696 1.30 2.99 -10.00
CA ARG A 696 0.08 3.29 -10.78
C ARG A 696 -1.06 3.79 -9.90
N ASN A 697 -2.20 4.10 -10.49
CA ASN A 697 -3.43 4.42 -9.77
C ASN A 697 -4.05 3.16 -9.10
N GLU A 698 -3.36 2.58 -8.14
CA GLU A 698 -3.86 1.43 -7.38
C GLU A 698 -3.41 1.55 -5.94
N ARG A 699 -2.21 1.04 -5.64
CA ARG A 699 -1.58 1.20 -4.32
C ARG A 699 -2.50 0.72 -3.20
N MET A 700 -3.13 -0.41 -3.45
CA MET A 700 -4.22 -0.95 -2.65
C MET A 700 -3.71 -2.08 -1.77
N GLY A 701 -4.27 -2.18 -0.56
CA GLY A 701 -4.05 -3.32 0.30
C GLY A 701 -4.77 -4.56 -0.20
N TRP A 702 -4.29 -5.21 -1.26
CA TRP A 702 -4.86 -6.43 -1.80
C TRP A 702 -4.61 -7.62 -0.87
N LEU A 703 -5.69 -8.30 -0.48
CA LEU A 703 -5.66 -9.35 0.54
C LEU A 703 -4.96 -10.64 0.09
N GLU A 704 -5.02 -10.97 -1.20
CA GLU A 704 -4.31 -12.12 -1.75
C GLU A 704 -2.80 -11.91 -1.61
N SER A 705 -2.29 -10.79 -2.14
CA SER A 705 -0.85 -10.56 -2.27
C SER A 705 -0.17 -10.57 -0.90
N VAL A 706 -0.78 -9.92 0.10
CA VAL A 706 -0.23 -9.90 1.45
C VAL A 706 -0.18 -11.29 2.09
N THR A 707 -1.16 -12.15 1.83
CA THR A 707 -1.22 -13.50 2.40
C THR A 707 -0.08 -14.37 1.89
N GLU A 708 0.22 -14.25 0.60
CA GLU A 708 1.31 -14.98 -0.07
C GLU A 708 2.68 -14.56 0.44
N PHE A 709 2.88 -13.25 0.58
CA PHE A 709 4.17 -12.66 0.90
C PHE A 709 4.46 -12.60 2.41
N ALA A 710 3.45 -12.77 3.25
CA ALA A 710 3.54 -12.58 4.70
C ALA A 710 4.71 -13.36 5.32
N ARG A 711 4.90 -14.64 4.99
CA ARG A 711 6.02 -15.44 5.50
C ARG A 711 7.38 -14.85 5.12
N THR A 712 7.57 -14.47 3.85
CA THR A 712 8.82 -13.85 3.40
C THR A 712 9.07 -12.52 4.13
N SER A 713 8.04 -11.68 4.24
CA SER A 713 8.17 -10.37 4.89
C SER A 713 8.53 -10.48 6.39
N CYS A 714 7.95 -11.46 7.09
CA CYS A 714 8.17 -11.79 8.49
C CYS A 714 9.60 -12.27 8.78
N PHE A 715 10.23 -12.98 7.84
CA PHE A 715 11.65 -13.33 7.95
C PHE A 715 12.58 -12.16 7.61
N SER A 716 12.16 -11.28 6.70
CA SER A 716 12.99 -10.21 6.17
C SER A 716 13.02 -8.95 7.05
N SER A 717 11.94 -8.64 7.79
CA SER A 717 11.81 -7.42 8.61
C SER A 717 10.87 -7.63 9.81
N ASP A 718 10.95 -6.75 10.82
CA ASP A 718 9.94 -6.68 11.90
C ASP A 718 8.69 -5.96 11.37
N VAL A 719 7.67 -6.73 11.02
CA VAL A 719 6.41 -6.25 10.41
C VAL A 719 5.18 -6.52 11.29
N GLN A 720 5.38 -6.94 12.55
CA GLN A 720 4.25 -7.32 13.41
C GLN A 720 3.27 -6.15 13.60
N LYS A 721 3.75 -4.96 13.97
CA LYS A 721 2.89 -3.80 14.21
C LYS A 721 2.23 -3.26 12.95
N PHE A 722 2.96 -3.32 11.83
CA PHE A 722 2.41 -3.00 10.53
C PHE A 722 1.22 -3.92 10.18
N TYR A 723 1.35 -5.23 10.42
CA TYR A 723 0.23 -6.16 10.22
C TYR A 723 -0.89 -6.03 11.26
N GLU A 724 -0.60 -5.70 12.51
CA GLU A 724 -1.66 -5.39 13.48
C GLU A 724 -2.48 -4.15 13.07
N HIS A 725 -1.82 -3.11 12.52
CA HIS A 725 -2.48 -1.96 11.92
C HIS A 725 -3.35 -2.40 10.73
N TYR A 726 -2.76 -3.10 9.78
CA TYR A 726 -3.47 -3.52 8.58
C TYR A 726 -4.65 -4.46 8.89
N LEU A 727 -4.51 -5.41 9.82
CA LEU A 727 -5.58 -6.31 10.23
C LEU A 727 -6.76 -5.58 10.89
N ARG A 728 -6.54 -4.43 11.54
CA ARG A 728 -7.66 -3.57 11.95
C ARG A 728 -8.44 -3.06 10.75
N ILE A 729 -7.74 -2.60 9.71
CA ILE A 729 -8.38 -2.14 8.47
C ILE A 729 -9.15 -3.28 7.78
N VAL A 730 -8.59 -4.50 7.79
CA VAL A 730 -9.29 -5.70 7.26
C VAL A 730 -10.60 -5.94 8.01
N ARG A 731 -10.59 -5.83 9.35
CA ARG A 731 -11.80 -5.96 10.17
C ARG A 731 -12.81 -4.84 9.93
N ASP A 732 -12.35 -3.59 9.85
CA ASP A 732 -13.19 -2.43 9.54
C ASP A 732 -13.83 -2.55 8.14
N SER A 733 -13.18 -3.27 7.23
CA SER A 733 -13.66 -3.50 5.86
C SER A 733 -14.53 -4.75 5.70
N GLN A 734 -14.73 -5.57 6.75
CA GLN A 734 -15.58 -6.76 6.69
C GLN A 734 -17.03 -6.35 6.37
N VAL A 735 -17.66 -7.07 5.44
CA VAL A 735 -19.01 -6.72 4.96
C VAL A 735 -20.02 -6.82 6.10
N THR A 736 -20.75 -5.75 6.35
CA THR A 736 -21.84 -5.69 7.33
C THR A 736 -23.17 -5.33 6.65
N GLU A 737 -24.30 -5.60 7.31
CA GLU A 737 -25.62 -5.14 6.85
C GLU A 737 -25.69 -3.61 6.71
N GLU A 738 -24.93 -2.87 7.52
CA GLU A 738 -24.82 -1.42 7.40
C GLU A 738 -24.16 -1.01 6.07
N ILE A 739 -23.04 -1.64 5.72
CA ILE A 739 -22.36 -1.41 4.44
C ILE A 739 -23.30 -1.70 3.27
N LEU A 740 -24.02 -2.83 3.29
CA LEU A 740 -24.96 -3.22 2.24
C LEU A 740 -26.16 -2.28 2.14
N SER A 741 -26.74 -1.89 3.28
CA SER A 741 -27.93 -1.04 3.34
C SER A 741 -27.66 0.44 3.07
N SER A 742 -26.39 0.87 3.19
CA SER A 742 -25.97 2.26 2.96
C SER A 742 -26.24 2.77 1.53
N LYS A 743 -26.64 1.90 0.58
CA LYS A 743 -26.93 2.22 -0.84
C LYS A 743 -25.93 3.23 -1.42
N THR A 744 -24.66 3.10 -1.05
CA THR A 744 -23.64 4.01 -1.54
C THR A 744 -23.53 3.84 -3.05
N ASP A 745 -23.25 4.93 -3.76
CA ASP A 745 -22.86 4.92 -5.18
C ASP A 745 -21.59 4.06 -5.46
N ALA A 746 -21.09 3.35 -4.44
CA ALA A 746 -19.89 2.52 -4.44
C ALA A 746 -20.17 1.01 -4.66
N ILE A 747 -21.42 0.54 -4.65
CA ILE A 747 -21.74 -0.83 -5.10
C ILE A 747 -21.86 -0.85 -6.65
N GLY A 748 -20.85 -0.29 -7.32
CA GLY A 748 -20.96 0.14 -8.72
C GLY A 748 -20.19 -0.71 -9.73
N PHE A 749 -19.14 -1.42 -9.33
CA PHE A 749 -18.25 -2.06 -10.30
C PHE A 749 -18.20 -3.59 -10.18
N TYR A 750 -19.00 -4.21 -11.03
CA TYR A 750 -18.82 -5.57 -11.51
C TYR A 750 -17.82 -5.49 -12.67
N GLY A 751 -16.52 -5.70 -12.40
CA GLY A 751 -15.48 -5.59 -13.42
C GLY A 751 -15.77 -6.42 -14.68
N PRO A 752 -15.12 -6.11 -15.83
CA PRO A 752 -15.33 -6.82 -17.07
C PRO A 752 -14.86 -8.28 -16.93
N GLY A 753 -15.77 -9.15 -16.50
CA GLY A 753 -15.52 -10.55 -16.13
C GLY A 753 -16.45 -11.09 -15.05
N SER A 754 -17.03 -10.23 -14.19
CA SER A 754 -17.90 -10.66 -13.08
C SER A 754 -19.37 -10.90 -13.47
N ARG A 755 -19.67 -11.06 -14.76
CA ARG A 755 -20.99 -11.51 -15.25
C ARG A 755 -21.24 -13.01 -15.05
N LEU A 756 -20.38 -13.69 -14.33
CA LEU A 756 -20.45 -15.14 -14.15
C LEU A 756 -20.63 -15.46 -12.67
N PHE A 757 -21.73 -16.18 -12.42
CA PHE A 757 -22.23 -16.77 -11.17
C PHE A 757 -23.08 -15.86 -10.25
N ASN A 758 -24.35 -16.28 -10.08
CA ASN A 758 -25.32 -15.76 -9.11
C ASN A 758 -24.70 -15.63 -7.71
N GLY A 759 -24.71 -14.43 -7.11
CA GLY A 759 -24.43 -14.26 -5.69
C GLY A 759 -24.52 -12.80 -5.26
N ASP A 760 -25.42 -12.51 -4.34
CA ASP A 760 -25.49 -11.24 -3.63
C ASP A 760 -24.22 -11.06 -2.77
N VAL A 761 -23.85 -9.82 -2.44
CA VAL A 761 -22.80 -9.57 -1.45
C VAL A 761 -23.26 -10.13 -0.10
N VAL A 762 -22.44 -10.96 0.56
CA VAL A 762 -22.81 -11.69 1.77
C VAL A 762 -22.22 -11.02 3.02
N THR A 763 -23.08 -10.71 3.99
CA THR A 763 -22.68 -10.22 5.31
C THR A 763 -21.70 -11.19 5.98
N GLY A 764 -20.61 -10.66 6.56
CA GLY A 764 -19.55 -11.41 7.21
C GLY A 764 -18.35 -11.74 6.30
N MET A 765 -18.47 -11.56 4.98
CA MET A 765 -17.36 -11.78 4.05
C MET A 765 -16.30 -10.69 4.16
N TYR A 766 -15.03 -11.06 3.96
CA TYR A 766 -13.98 -10.08 3.70
C TYR A 766 -14.00 -9.65 2.22
N PRO A 767 -13.67 -8.39 1.91
CA PRO A 767 -13.61 -7.85 0.55
C PRO A 767 -12.37 -8.35 -0.21
N SER A 768 -12.11 -7.86 -1.42
CA SER A 768 -10.87 -8.20 -2.14
C SER A 768 -9.65 -7.37 -1.67
N TYR A 769 -9.88 -6.18 -1.12
CA TYR A 769 -8.79 -5.33 -0.62
C TYR A 769 -9.29 -4.52 0.58
N ALA A 770 -8.36 -4.02 1.40
CA ALA A 770 -8.64 -3.22 2.58
C ALA A 770 -7.73 -1.97 2.61
N PRO A 771 -8.24 -0.75 2.89
CA PRO A 771 -9.66 -0.40 3.11
C PRO A 771 -10.54 -0.63 1.89
N ALA A 772 -11.78 -1.11 2.09
CA ALA A 772 -12.71 -1.37 0.98
C ALA A 772 -13.54 -0.13 0.60
N TYR A 773 -13.38 0.35 -0.64
CA TYR A 773 -14.09 1.52 -1.16
C TYR A 773 -15.28 1.12 -2.04
N ASP A 774 -15.07 0.23 -3.01
CA ASP A 774 -16.09 -0.16 -4.01
C ASP A 774 -16.17 -1.67 -4.32
N ALA A 775 -15.23 -2.47 -3.82
CA ALA A 775 -15.16 -3.91 -4.08
C ALA A 775 -15.49 -4.75 -2.82
N TYR A 776 -16.74 -4.69 -2.37
CA TYR A 776 -17.22 -5.47 -1.21
C TYR A 776 -17.48 -6.94 -1.51
N ARG A 777 -17.42 -7.35 -2.79
CA ARG A 777 -17.40 -8.76 -3.19
C ARG A 777 -15.95 -9.21 -3.33
N SER A 778 -15.58 -10.29 -2.63
CA SER A 778 -14.29 -10.94 -2.81
C SER A 778 -14.17 -11.58 -4.20
N TRP A 779 -12.95 -11.59 -4.73
CA TRP A 779 -12.60 -12.18 -6.03
C TRP A 779 -12.22 -13.66 -5.96
N GLY A 780 -12.38 -14.27 -4.78
CA GLY A 780 -12.20 -15.69 -4.51
C GLY A 780 -11.60 -15.91 -3.13
N THR A 781 -11.59 -17.16 -2.66
CA THR A 781 -10.98 -17.51 -1.37
C THR A 781 -9.50 -17.10 -1.24
N PRO A 782 -8.67 -17.04 -2.31
CA PRO A 782 -7.31 -16.50 -2.20
C PRO A 782 -7.24 -15.09 -1.59
N TRP A 783 -8.24 -14.23 -1.86
CA TRP A 783 -8.33 -12.90 -1.26
C TRP A 783 -8.98 -12.96 0.12
N SER A 784 -10.21 -13.48 0.23
CA SER A 784 -10.97 -13.41 1.48
C SER A 784 -10.35 -14.23 2.63
N SER A 785 -9.52 -15.24 2.32
CA SER A 785 -8.79 -16.02 3.34
C SER A 785 -7.77 -15.22 4.15
N ALA A 786 -7.32 -14.07 3.67
CA ALA A 786 -6.34 -13.23 4.37
C ALA A 786 -6.78 -12.85 5.78
N GLY A 787 -8.08 -12.62 5.98
CA GLY A 787 -8.63 -12.30 7.30
C GLY A 787 -8.44 -13.42 8.34
N VAL A 788 -8.10 -14.65 7.92
CA VAL A 788 -7.78 -15.78 8.81
C VAL A 788 -6.31 -16.21 8.69
N LEU A 789 -5.76 -16.27 7.48
CA LEU A 789 -4.40 -16.76 7.25
C LEU A 789 -3.33 -15.75 7.67
N LEU A 790 -3.57 -14.43 7.51
CA LEU A 790 -2.61 -13.41 7.93
C LEU A 790 -2.45 -13.34 9.47
N PRO A 791 -3.53 -13.36 10.29
CA PRO A 791 -3.38 -13.51 11.75
C PRO A 791 -2.60 -14.76 12.14
N PHE A 792 -2.84 -15.90 11.48
CA PHE A 792 -2.13 -17.15 11.75
C PHE A 792 -0.63 -17.05 11.43
N GLU A 793 -0.27 -16.40 10.33
CA GLU A 793 1.12 -16.19 9.93
C GLU A 793 1.87 -15.26 10.91
N VAL A 794 1.23 -14.16 11.32
CA VAL A 794 1.78 -13.24 12.34
C VAL A 794 1.95 -13.95 13.69
N TYR A 795 0.93 -14.68 14.14
CA TYR A 795 1.02 -15.47 15.37
C TYR A 795 2.16 -16.50 15.29
N SER A 796 2.24 -17.26 14.20
CA SER A 796 3.25 -18.31 14.03
C SER A 796 4.68 -17.72 14.07
N GLN A 797 4.91 -16.56 13.46
CA GLN A 797 6.22 -15.90 13.48
C GLN A 797 6.57 -15.30 14.84
N TYR A 798 5.67 -14.53 15.45
CA TYR A 798 5.99 -13.65 16.59
C TYR A 798 5.44 -14.14 17.94
N GLY A 799 4.56 -15.14 17.94
CA GLY A 799 3.97 -15.71 19.16
C GLY A 799 2.95 -14.81 19.84
N THR A 800 2.52 -13.72 19.20
CA THR A 800 1.55 -12.79 19.79
C THR A 800 0.13 -13.33 19.71
N THR A 801 -0.52 -13.53 20.85
CA THR A 801 -1.95 -13.89 20.90
C THR A 801 -2.87 -12.70 20.67
N SER A 802 -2.36 -11.47 20.83
CA SER A 802 -3.13 -10.24 20.68
C SER A 802 -3.77 -10.11 19.30
N VAL A 803 -3.08 -10.55 18.24
CA VAL A 803 -3.62 -10.51 16.87
C VAL A 803 -4.80 -11.46 16.69
N ILE A 804 -4.78 -12.60 17.38
CA ILE A 804 -5.85 -13.59 17.39
C ILE A 804 -7.03 -13.03 18.18
N GLU A 805 -6.79 -12.59 19.42
CA GLU A 805 -7.82 -12.03 20.31
C GLU A 805 -8.60 -10.88 19.63
N GLN A 806 -7.89 -9.96 18.96
CA GLN A 806 -8.52 -8.84 18.26
C GLN A 806 -9.29 -9.24 16.99
N SER A 807 -8.95 -10.38 16.38
CA SER A 807 -9.54 -10.82 15.10
C SER A 807 -10.50 -12.00 15.24
N PHE A 808 -10.60 -12.60 16.42
CA PHE A 808 -11.30 -13.87 16.64
C PHE A 808 -12.76 -13.84 16.18
N GLU A 809 -13.52 -12.83 16.64
CA GLU A 809 -14.94 -12.66 16.27
C GLU A 809 -15.13 -12.42 14.76
N SER A 810 -14.24 -11.64 14.15
CA SER A 810 -14.28 -11.34 12.71
C SER A 810 -13.98 -12.59 11.87
N MET A 811 -12.97 -13.38 12.28
CA MET A 811 -12.65 -14.68 11.68
C MET A 811 -13.80 -15.68 11.81
N LEU A 812 -14.40 -15.80 13.01
CA LEU A 812 -15.53 -16.69 13.26
C LEU A 812 -16.73 -16.30 12.38
N THR A 813 -17.06 -15.01 12.33
CA THR A 813 -18.15 -14.47 11.50
C THR A 813 -17.95 -14.82 10.02
N TYR A 814 -16.73 -14.66 9.51
CA TYR A 814 -16.38 -15.02 8.14
C TYR A 814 -16.52 -16.53 7.86
N LEU A 815 -16.03 -17.38 8.76
CA LEU A 815 -16.11 -18.83 8.58
C LEU A 815 -17.55 -19.34 8.63
N GLU A 816 -18.41 -18.76 9.47
CA GLU A 816 -19.85 -19.06 9.47
C GLU A 816 -20.56 -18.52 8.23
N ALA A 817 -20.14 -17.37 7.68
CA ALA A 817 -20.65 -16.88 6.39
C ALA A 817 -20.26 -17.81 5.23
N MET A 818 -19.01 -18.29 5.21
CA MET A 818 -18.53 -19.28 4.25
C MET A 818 -19.30 -20.61 4.35
N GLU A 819 -19.69 -21.05 5.54
CA GLU A 819 -20.55 -22.24 5.72
C GLU A 819 -21.91 -22.08 5.01
N GLY A 820 -22.39 -20.85 4.81
CA GLY A 820 -23.57 -20.53 3.98
C GLY A 820 -23.34 -20.66 2.47
N LEU A 821 -22.07 -20.66 2.02
CA LEU A 821 -21.62 -20.71 0.63
C LEU A 821 -21.11 -22.10 0.22
N ARG A 822 -21.76 -23.15 0.72
CA ARG A 822 -21.41 -24.55 0.40
C ARG A 822 -21.30 -24.77 -1.11
N MET A 823 -20.20 -25.39 -1.53
CA MET A 823 -19.99 -25.76 -2.92
C MET A 823 -21.10 -26.71 -3.37
N ARG A 824 -21.66 -26.48 -4.57
CA ARG A 824 -22.77 -27.28 -5.07
C ARG A 824 -22.39 -28.77 -5.11
N GLY A 825 -23.14 -29.59 -4.38
CA GLY A 825 -22.93 -31.04 -4.31
C GLY A 825 -21.98 -31.49 -3.19
N ALA A 826 -21.32 -30.55 -2.50
CA ALA A 826 -20.49 -30.83 -1.34
C ALA A 826 -21.29 -30.74 -0.02
N LYS A 827 -20.80 -31.41 1.02
CA LYS A 827 -21.38 -31.48 2.37
C LYS A 827 -20.59 -30.68 3.39
N SER A 828 -19.29 -30.52 3.18
CA SER A 828 -18.33 -29.97 4.14
C SER A 828 -17.38 -28.95 3.52
N ILE A 829 -17.43 -28.73 2.20
CA ILE A 829 -16.61 -27.76 1.49
C ILE A 829 -17.44 -26.55 1.04
N SER A 830 -16.90 -25.37 1.30
CA SER A 830 -17.45 -24.08 0.87
C SER A 830 -16.47 -23.33 -0.03
N ILE A 831 -17.01 -22.54 -0.96
CA ILE A 831 -16.23 -21.70 -1.88
C ILE A 831 -16.91 -20.34 -2.02
N ASP A 832 -16.11 -19.28 -2.11
CA ASP A 832 -16.58 -17.91 -2.34
C ASP A 832 -17.08 -17.73 -3.79
N GLY A 833 -16.57 -18.55 -4.73
CA GLY A 833 -17.05 -18.58 -6.11
C GLY A 833 -16.58 -17.39 -6.93
N GLY A 834 -15.46 -16.80 -6.53
CA GLY A 834 -14.76 -15.76 -7.28
C GLY A 834 -14.09 -16.29 -8.56
N ALA A 835 -13.58 -15.38 -9.39
CA ALA A 835 -13.14 -15.68 -10.75
C ALA A 835 -11.63 -15.49 -10.99
N CYS A 836 -10.83 -15.35 -9.92
CA CYS A 836 -9.39 -15.09 -10.05
C CYS A 836 -8.50 -16.31 -9.77
N GLY A 837 -8.86 -17.18 -8.81
CA GLY A 837 -8.11 -18.42 -8.50
C GLY A 837 -6.61 -18.16 -8.28
N ASP A 838 -5.75 -19.02 -8.86
CA ASP A 838 -4.30 -18.84 -8.87
C ASP A 838 -3.90 -17.79 -9.94
N TRP A 839 -4.00 -16.52 -9.56
CA TRP A 839 -3.88 -15.36 -10.45
C TRP A 839 -2.53 -15.32 -11.18
N LEU A 840 -2.53 -14.87 -12.44
CA LEU A 840 -1.36 -14.83 -13.33
C LEU A 840 -0.63 -16.18 -13.56
N SER A 841 -1.25 -17.30 -13.20
CA SER A 841 -0.75 -18.63 -13.55
C SER A 841 -0.74 -18.87 -15.06
N LEU A 842 0.32 -19.52 -15.53
CA LEU A 842 0.47 -19.97 -16.93
C LEU A 842 -0.18 -21.34 -17.16
N ASP A 843 -0.50 -22.08 -16.10
CA ASP A 843 -1.23 -23.36 -16.11
C ASP A 843 -2.30 -23.38 -15.02
N LYS A 844 -3.46 -22.79 -15.33
CA LYS A 844 -4.47 -22.41 -14.33
C LYS A 844 -5.25 -23.63 -13.80
N PRO A 845 -5.24 -23.90 -12.48
CA PRO A 845 -6.19 -24.81 -11.89
C PRO A 845 -7.61 -24.23 -11.91
N PRO A 846 -8.67 -25.07 -11.87
CA PRO A 846 -10.03 -24.58 -11.69
C PRO A 846 -10.17 -23.70 -10.44
N TYR A 847 -10.92 -22.60 -10.55
CA TYR A 847 -11.09 -21.65 -9.43
C TYR A 847 -11.72 -22.31 -8.20
N SER A 848 -12.74 -23.16 -8.41
CA SER A 848 -13.39 -23.92 -7.34
C SER A 848 -12.44 -24.85 -6.59
N TYR A 849 -11.46 -25.45 -7.28
CA TYR A 849 -10.44 -26.28 -6.65
C TYR A 849 -9.52 -25.45 -5.76
N THR A 850 -9.10 -24.29 -6.24
CA THR A 850 -8.25 -23.36 -5.49
C THR A 850 -8.98 -22.89 -4.23
N ASP A 851 -10.23 -22.44 -4.39
CA ASP A 851 -11.08 -21.99 -3.30
C ASP A 851 -11.31 -23.08 -2.24
N ALA A 852 -11.67 -24.29 -2.68
CA ALA A 852 -11.93 -25.42 -1.79
C ALA A 852 -10.68 -25.81 -0.99
N SER A 853 -9.52 -25.85 -1.64
CA SER A 853 -8.26 -26.25 -1.01
C SER A 853 -7.83 -25.26 0.09
N ILE A 854 -7.97 -23.95 -0.17
CA ILE A 854 -7.68 -22.91 0.82
C ILE A 854 -8.67 -22.97 1.99
N TYR A 855 -9.96 -23.19 1.70
CA TYR A 855 -10.99 -23.32 2.73
C TYR A 855 -10.66 -24.46 3.72
N VAL A 856 -10.27 -25.64 3.23
CA VAL A 856 -9.92 -26.77 4.12
C VAL A 856 -8.72 -26.41 5.01
N TYR A 857 -7.67 -25.81 4.46
CA TYR A 857 -6.48 -25.40 5.22
C TYR A 857 -6.80 -24.36 6.30
N MET A 858 -7.63 -23.38 5.95
CA MET A 858 -8.03 -22.29 6.83
C MET A 858 -8.79 -22.76 8.07
N LEU A 859 -9.65 -23.78 7.95
CA LEU A 859 -10.35 -24.38 9.10
C LEU A 859 -9.36 -24.93 10.15
N GLY A 860 -8.28 -25.57 9.70
CA GLY A 860 -7.24 -26.10 10.58
C GLY A 860 -6.42 -24.98 11.24
N CYS A 861 -6.10 -23.91 10.50
CA CYS A 861 -5.41 -22.74 11.06
C CYS A 861 -6.24 -22.05 12.14
N PHE A 862 -7.54 -21.86 11.89
CA PHE A 862 -8.45 -21.26 12.88
C PHE A 862 -8.59 -22.11 14.14
N ALA A 863 -8.68 -23.45 14.01
CA ALA A 863 -8.70 -24.35 15.16
C ALA A 863 -7.44 -24.20 16.03
N LYS A 864 -6.25 -24.12 15.43
CA LYS A 864 -4.98 -23.89 16.15
C LYS A 864 -4.97 -22.54 16.87
N MET A 865 -5.46 -21.48 16.23
CA MET A 865 -5.56 -20.16 16.84
C MET A 865 -6.54 -20.13 18.01
N ALA A 866 -7.69 -20.81 17.89
CA ALA A 866 -8.65 -20.93 18.98
C ALA A 866 -8.03 -21.61 20.21
N THR A 867 -7.27 -22.70 20.04
CA THR A 867 -6.51 -23.32 21.13
C THR A 867 -5.49 -22.37 21.74
N ALA A 868 -4.79 -21.56 20.93
CA ALA A 868 -3.76 -20.63 21.42
C ALA A 868 -4.29 -19.56 22.38
N ILE A 869 -5.56 -19.19 22.28
CA ILE A 869 -6.22 -18.22 23.18
C ILE A 869 -7.14 -18.89 24.23
N GLY A 870 -7.18 -20.22 24.29
CA GLY A 870 -7.97 -20.98 25.26
C GLY A 870 -9.44 -21.22 24.88
N GLU A 871 -9.81 -21.02 23.61
CA GLU A 871 -11.14 -21.29 23.06
C GLU A 871 -11.30 -22.76 22.62
N ASP A 872 -11.09 -23.69 23.57
CA ASP A 872 -10.96 -25.13 23.30
C ASP A 872 -12.22 -25.77 22.69
N GLU A 873 -13.42 -25.29 23.05
CA GLU A 873 -14.68 -25.80 22.49
C GLU A 873 -14.81 -25.44 21.00
N VAL A 874 -14.49 -24.19 20.63
CA VAL A 874 -14.47 -23.73 19.25
C VAL A 874 -13.39 -24.46 18.45
N ALA A 875 -12.20 -24.63 19.03
CA ALA A 875 -11.11 -25.38 18.42
C ALA A 875 -11.54 -26.81 18.04
N SER A 876 -12.23 -27.52 18.95
CA SER A 876 -12.73 -28.88 18.71
C SER A 876 -13.76 -28.96 17.56
N ILE A 877 -14.66 -27.98 17.48
CA ILE A 877 -15.64 -27.88 16.38
C ILE A 877 -14.93 -27.71 15.04
N TYR A 878 -14.01 -26.76 14.96
CA TYR A 878 -13.31 -26.45 13.71
C TYR A 878 -12.31 -27.53 13.30
N GLN A 879 -11.67 -28.22 14.25
CA GLN A 879 -10.87 -29.41 13.97
C GLN A 879 -11.72 -30.52 13.36
N SER A 880 -12.95 -30.71 13.84
CA SER A 880 -13.89 -31.70 13.28
C SER A 880 -14.36 -31.31 11.87
N ARG A 881 -14.63 -30.03 11.63
CA ARG A 881 -14.96 -29.51 10.28
C ARG A 881 -13.79 -29.68 9.32
N HIS A 882 -12.58 -29.34 9.73
CA HIS A 882 -11.36 -29.54 8.94
C HIS A 882 -11.18 -31.00 8.52
N ALA A 883 -11.31 -31.95 9.45
CA ALA A 883 -11.20 -33.37 9.16
C ALA A 883 -12.26 -33.86 8.15
N ALA A 884 -13.52 -33.45 8.32
CA ALA A 884 -14.60 -33.81 7.39
C ALA A 884 -14.40 -33.21 5.99
N ALA A 885 -13.95 -31.95 5.92
CA ALA A 885 -13.67 -31.27 4.66
C ALA A 885 -12.46 -31.87 3.94
N LYS A 886 -11.39 -32.27 4.66
CA LYS A 886 -10.23 -32.97 4.09
C LYS A 886 -10.61 -34.33 3.49
N GLU A 887 -11.48 -35.10 4.16
CA GLU A 887 -11.98 -36.37 3.63
C GLU A 887 -12.81 -36.16 2.35
N GLU A 888 -13.77 -35.24 2.37
CA GLU A 888 -14.59 -34.93 1.18
C GLU A 888 -13.75 -34.37 0.03
N TRP A 889 -12.71 -33.57 0.31
CA TRP A 889 -11.79 -33.06 -0.71
C TRP A 889 -11.11 -34.23 -1.44
N ASN A 890 -10.66 -35.26 -0.70
CA ASN A 890 -10.08 -36.45 -1.31
C ASN A 890 -11.10 -37.23 -2.15
N GLU A 891 -12.35 -37.37 -1.67
CA GLU A 891 -13.43 -38.01 -2.44
C GLU A 891 -13.69 -37.30 -3.79
N LEU A 892 -13.68 -35.97 -3.78
CA LEU A 892 -13.97 -35.13 -4.94
C LEU A 892 -12.83 -35.08 -5.95
N TYR A 893 -11.58 -34.92 -5.50
CA TYR A 893 -10.48 -34.59 -6.41
C TYR A 893 -9.51 -35.74 -6.68
N ILE A 894 -9.48 -36.79 -5.84
CA ILE A 894 -8.57 -37.92 -6.00
C ILE A 894 -9.31 -39.15 -6.51
N ASP A 895 -8.73 -39.81 -7.51
CA ASP A 895 -9.16 -41.14 -7.92
C ASP A 895 -8.61 -42.19 -6.92
N PRO A 896 -9.48 -42.94 -6.23
CA PRO A 896 -9.04 -43.86 -5.18
C PRO A 896 -8.30 -45.10 -5.70
N GLU A 897 -8.42 -45.44 -6.99
CA GLU A 897 -7.74 -46.59 -7.60
C GLU A 897 -6.30 -46.23 -7.99
N THR A 898 -6.09 -45.03 -8.52
CA THR A 898 -4.77 -44.57 -9.00
C THR A 898 -4.01 -43.70 -8.00
N GLY A 899 -4.71 -43.09 -7.05
CA GLY A 899 -4.16 -42.06 -6.15
C GLY A 899 -3.82 -40.73 -6.83
N SER A 900 -4.11 -40.61 -8.13
CA SER A 900 -3.90 -39.37 -8.90
C SER A 900 -5.12 -38.46 -8.83
N PHE A 901 -4.98 -37.22 -9.30
CA PHE A 901 -6.15 -36.38 -9.54
C PHE A 901 -7.12 -37.06 -10.51
N ARG A 902 -8.42 -36.90 -10.28
CA ARG A 902 -9.46 -37.41 -11.19
C ARG A 902 -9.32 -36.78 -12.58
N ASP A 903 -9.64 -37.56 -13.60
CA ASP A 903 -9.72 -37.10 -15.00
C ASP A 903 -11.02 -36.32 -15.26
N ASP A 904 -11.18 -35.18 -14.55
CA ASP A 904 -12.27 -34.23 -14.72
C ASP A 904 -11.72 -32.81 -14.61
N LEU A 905 -11.38 -32.23 -15.76
CA LEU A 905 -10.82 -30.87 -15.88
C LEU A 905 -11.76 -29.77 -15.37
N THR A 906 -13.05 -30.07 -15.16
CA THR A 906 -13.97 -29.11 -14.53
C THR A 906 -13.82 -29.05 -13.01
N LEU A 907 -13.27 -30.12 -12.42
CA LEU A 907 -12.98 -30.22 -10.99
C LEU A 907 -11.51 -29.95 -10.68
N VAL A 908 -10.58 -30.52 -11.44
CA VAL A 908 -9.14 -30.39 -11.22
C VAL A 908 -8.35 -30.71 -12.49
N ASN A 909 -7.19 -30.08 -12.67
CA ASN A 909 -6.18 -30.49 -13.64
C ASN A 909 -4.87 -30.86 -12.93
N VAL A 910 -4.01 -31.64 -13.59
CA VAL A 910 -2.64 -31.89 -13.10
C VAL A 910 -1.74 -30.76 -13.57
N SER A 911 -1.36 -29.86 -12.67
CA SER A 911 -0.49 -28.69 -12.92
C SER A 911 0.52 -28.51 -11.79
N GLN A 912 1.53 -27.65 -11.99
CA GLN A 912 2.43 -27.25 -10.91
C GLN A 912 1.64 -26.63 -9.74
N SER A 913 0.65 -25.80 -10.04
CA SER A 913 -0.21 -25.12 -9.06
C SER A 913 -1.06 -26.09 -8.25
N SER A 914 -1.82 -26.98 -8.91
CA SER A 914 -2.73 -27.89 -8.20
C SER A 914 -1.98 -28.86 -7.30
N CYS A 915 -0.89 -29.46 -7.79
CA CYS A 915 -0.08 -30.34 -6.96
C CYS A 915 0.58 -29.61 -5.78
N SER A 916 1.16 -28.42 -6.01
CA SER A 916 1.84 -27.66 -4.95
C SER A 916 0.86 -27.23 -3.85
N LEU A 917 -0.32 -26.75 -4.24
CA LEU A 917 -1.37 -26.33 -3.30
C LEU A 917 -1.82 -27.51 -2.42
N ALA A 918 -2.15 -28.65 -3.04
CA ALA A 918 -2.59 -29.84 -2.32
C ALA A 918 -1.55 -30.34 -1.32
N LEU A 919 -0.30 -30.45 -1.74
CA LEU A 919 0.79 -31.00 -0.92
C LEU A 919 1.21 -30.04 0.19
N HIS A 920 1.27 -28.73 -0.08
CA HIS A 920 1.67 -27.74 0.92
C HIS A 920 0.66 -27.65 2.07
N PHE A 921 -0.64 -27.76 1.75
CA PHE A 921 -1.72 -27.73 2.73
C PHE A 921 -2.00 -29.09 3.38
N ASP A 922 -1.22 -30.13 3.06
CA ASP A 922 -1.45 -31.51 3.52
C ASP A 922 -2.92 -31.93 3.28
N LEU A 923 -3.41 -31.79 2.05
CA LEU A 923 -4.79 -32.18 1.69
C LEU A 923 -4.90 -33.66 1.30
N PRO A 924 -4.02 -34.24 0.47
CA PRO A 924 -4.08 -35.66 0.15
C PRO A 924 -3.98 -36.52 1.40
N LEU A 925 -4.77 -37.59 1.47
CA LEU A 925 -4.51 -38.63 2.47
C LEU A 925 -3.11 -39.23 2.22
N GLU A 926 -2.43 -39.64 3.28
CA GLU A 926 -1.04 -40.15 3.25
C GLU A 926 -0.78 -41.15 2.10
N LYS A 927 -1.72 -42.08 1.87
CA LYS A 927 -1.65 -43.10 0.81
C LYS A 927 -1.64 -42.55 -0.63
N TYR A 928 -2.06 -41.31 -0.85
CA TYR A 928 -2.14 -40.66 -2.16
C TYR A 928 -1.05 -39.60 -2.36
N SER A 929 -0.41 -39.15 -1.28
CA SER A 929 0.58 -38.05 -1.31
C SER A 929 1.71 -38.30 -2.32
N SER A 930 2.29 -39.51 -2.32
CA SER A 930 3.38 -39.86 -3.24
C SER A 930 2.98 -39.75 -4.72
N SER A 931 1.78 -40.18 -5.10
CA SER A 931 1.31 -40.10 -6.49
C SER A 931 1.15 -38.64 -6.96
N ILE A 932 0.59 -37.78 -6.11
CA ILE A 932 0.46 -36.34 -6.42
C ILE A 932 1.84 -35.67 -6.50
N PHE A 933 2.78 -36.08 -5.66
CA PHE A 933 4.15 -35.59 -5.68
C PHE A 933 4.93 -36.04 -6.93
N GLU A 934 4.75 -37.28 -7.38
CA GLU A 934 5.31 -37.75 -8.65
C GLU A 934 4.80 -36.93 -9.83
N ALA A 935 3.49 -36.64 -9.87
CA ALA A 935 2.90 -35.77 -10.88
C ALA A 935 3.47 -34.33 -10.85
N LEU A 936 3.72 -33.77 -9.66
CA LEU A 936 4.41 -32.48 -9.52
C LEU A 936 5.81 -32.54 -10.16
N CYS A 937 6.59 -33.58 -9.83
CA CYS A 937 7.94 -33.76 -10.37
C CYS A 937 7.95 -33.83 -11.90
N GLU A 938 6.95 -34.52 -12.49
CA GLU A 938 6.78 -34.59 -13.94
C GLU A 938 6.47 -33.21 -14.54
N LYS A 939 5.52 -32.46 -13.96
CA LYS A 939 5.16 -31.10 -14.44
C LYS A 939 6.32 -30.11 -14.32
N VAL A 940 7.13 -30.23 -13.27
CA VAL A 940 8.36 -29.44 -13.12
C VAL A 940 9.40 -29.83 -14.16
N ALA A 941 9.58 -31.13 -14.44
CA ALA A 941 10.51 -31.59 -15.47
C ALA A 941 10.08 -31.20 -16.89
N GLU A 942 8.78 -31.20 -17.17
CA GLU A 942 8.19 -30.72 -18.44
C GLU A 942 8.43 -29.21 -18.63
N GLY A 943 8.21 -28.41 -17.58
CA GLY A 943 8.34 -26.96 -17.59
C GLY A 943 7.30 -26.28 -18.49
N TYR A 944 7.72 -25.25 -19.25
CA TYR A 944 6.81 -24.41 -20.04
C TYR A 944 7.29 -24.29 -21.49
N ALA A 945 6.38 -24.44 -22.45
CA ALA A 945 6.66 -24.30 -23.89
C ALA A 945 7.89 -25.10 -24.38
N GLY A 946 8.11 -26.31 -23.83
CA GLY A 946 9.25 -27.17 -24.17
C GLY A 946 10.56 -26.79 -23.49
N ARG A 947 10.54 -25.82 -22.56
CA ARG A 947 11.68 -25.43 -21.72
C ARG A 947 11.53 -26.08 -20.34
N PRO A 948 12.33 -27.10 -20.00
CA PRO A 948 12.19 -27.84 -18.74
C PRO A 948 12.52 -26.97 -17.54
N TYR A 949 11.95 -27.29 -16.38
CA TYR A 949 12.18 -26.58 -15.10
C TYR A 949 11.77 -25.11 -15.09
N CYS A 950 11.00 -24.65 -16.08
CA CYS A 950 10.35 -23.34 -16.04
C CYS A 950 9.12 -23.39 -15.14
N ILE A 951 8.85 -22.28 -14.46
CA ILE A 951 7.73 -22.17 -13.53
C ILE A 951 6.42 -21.87 -14.27
N THR A 952 5.30 -22.43 -13.83
CA THR A 952 3.97 -22.14 -14.41
C THR A 952 2.94 -21.67 -13.39
N THR A 953 3.32 -21.60 -12.11
CA THR A 953 2.44 -21.20 -11.00
C THR A 953 2.02 -19.74 -11.06
N GLY A 954 0.84 -19.45 -10.54
CA GLY A 954 0.35 -18.10 -10.26
C GLY A 954 0.84 -17.57 -8.93
N LEU A 955 0.36 -16.38 -8.55
CA LEU A 955 0.83 -15.66 -7.37
C LEU A 955 0.66 -16.50 -6.10
N PHE A 956 -0.54 -17.09 -5.90
CA PHE A 956 -0.88 -17.78 -4.65
C PHE A 956 -0.10 -19.06 -4.42
N THR A 957 0.18 -19.82 -5.48
CA THR A 957 0.87 -21.11 -5.38
C THR A 957 2.39 -21.03 -5.51
N THR A 958 2.92 -19.94 -6.08
CA THR A 958 4.38 -19.70 -6.20
C THR A 958 5.18 -19.85 -4.90
N PRO A 959 4.74 -19.36 -3.72
CA PRO A 959 5.52 -19.54 -2.48
C PRO A 959 5.68 -21.01 -2.05
N MET A 960 4.83 -21.91 -2.56
CA MET A 960 4.71 -23.28 -2.03
C MET A 960 5.61 -24.29 -2.76
N ILE A 961 5.77 -24.14 -4.07
CA ILE A 961 6.36 -25.20 -4.93
C ILE A 961 7.76 -25.64 -4.50
N ASN A 962 8.67 -24.69 -4.23
CA ASN A 962 10.03 -25.02 -3.81
C ASN A 962 10.09 -25.60 -2.40
N LEU A 963 9.20 -25.18 -1.49
CA LEU A 963 9.06 -25.78 -0.15
C LEU A 963 8.60 -27.24 -0.29
N VAL A 964 7.53 -27.49 -1.04
CA VAL A 964 6.99 -28.85 -1.28
C VAL A 964 8.06 -29.77 -1.89
N LEU A 965 8.75 -29.33 -2.94
CA LEU A 965 9.81 -30.10 -3.57
C LEU A 965 10.93 -30.45 -2.58
N SER A 966 11.30 -29.50 -1.71
CA SER A 966 12.38 -29.71 -0.74
C SER A 966 11.97 -30.65 0.38
N ASP A 967 10.75 -30.47 0.92
CA ASP A 967 10.19 -31.24 2.03
C ASP A 967 9.96 -32.72 1.65
N HIS A 968 9.74 -32.99 0.36
CA HIS A 968 9.61 -34.34 -0.18
C HIS A 968 10.91 -34.88 -0.81
N GLY A 969 12.06 -34.29 -0.48
CA GLY A 969 13.38 -34.81 -0.84
C GLY A 969 13.82 -34.59 -2.30
N ARG A 970 13.12 -33.75 -3.07
CA ARG A 970 13.48 -33.35 -4.45
C ARG A 970 13.98 -31.91 -4.54
N SER A 971 14.85 -31.54 -3.60
CA SER A 971 15.53 -30.25 -3.63
C SER A 971 16.36 -30.05 -4.91
N ASP A 972 16.80 -31.13 -5.57
CA ASP A 972 17.44 -31.06 -6.88
C ASP A 972 16.57 -30.36 -7.93
N LEU A 973 15.24 -30.57 -7.89
CA LEU A 973 14.30 -29.88 -8.77
C LEU A 973 14.08 -28.43 -8.34
N ALA A 974 13.92 -28.18 -7.03
CA ALA A 974 13.75 -26.82 -6.51
C ALA A 974 14.92 -25.91 -6.91
N TYR A 975 16.16 -26.39 -6.78
CA TYR A 975 17.34 -25.67 -7.24
C TYR A 975 17.38 -25.49 -8.76
N ARG A 976 17.00 -26.50 -9.56
CA ARG A 976 16.91 -26.34 -11.03
C ARG A 976 15.92 -25.27 -11.43
N MET A 977 14.78 -25.15 -10.74
CA MET A 977 13.78 -24.12 -11.03
C MET A 977 14.28 -22.72 -10.64
N ILE A 978 14.82 -22.56 -9.42
CA ILE A 978 15.24 -21.24 -8.93
C ILE A 978 16.52 -20.74 -9.60
N GLU A 979 17.40 -21.62 -10.06
CA GLU A 979 18.61 -21.26 -10.83
C GLU A 979 18.35 -21.15 -12.35
N ASN A 980 17.12 -21.43 -12.81
CA ASN A 980 16.74 -21.30 -14.21
C ASN A 980 16.70 -19.82 -14.61
N THR A 981 17.29 -19.48 -15.77
CA THR A 981 17.30 -18.13 -16.33
C THR A 981 16.44 -18.00 -17.57
N ALA A 982 15.80 -19.07 -18.05
CA ALA A 982 14.89 -19.02 -19.18
C ALA A 982 13.53 -18.49 -18.74
N PHE A 983 12.86 -17.71 -19.58
CA PHE A 983 11.46 -17.37 -19.36
C PHE A 983 10.58 -18.63 -19.48
N PRO A 984 9.60 -18.84 -18.56
CA PRO A 984 9.37 -18.15 -17.28
C PRO A 984 10.20 -18.73 -16.11
N SER A 985 10.82 -17.86 -15.30
CA SER A 985 11.57 -18.20 -14.07
C SER A 985 11.83 -16.96 -13.21
N TRP A 986 12.25 -17.16 -11.95
CA TRP A 986 12.62 -16.05 -11.06
C TRP A 986 13.88 -15.29 -11.50
N LEU A 987 14.87 -15.97 -12.07
CA LEU A 987 16.10 -15.31 -12.53
C LEU A 987 15.97 -14.72 -13.93
N TYR A 988 14.90 -15.01 -14.68
CA TYR A 988 14.68 -14.35 -15.95
C TYR A 988 14.60 -12.82 -15.79
N PRO A 989 13.70 -12.23 -14.97
CA PRO A 989 13.71 -10.80 -14.69
C PRO A 989 15.06 -10.25 -14.24
N VAL A 990 15.77 -10.98 -13.37
CA VAL A 990 17.11 -10.59 -12.89
C VAL A 990 18.09 -10.45 -14.04
N THR A 991 18.11 -11.39 -14.98
CA THR A 991 18.95 -11.31 -16.19
C THR A 991 18.53 -10.21 -17.16
N GLN A 992 17.29 -9.72 -17.07
CA GLN A 992 16.80 -8.57 -17.83
C GLN A 992 17.08 -7.22 -17.11
N GLY A 993 17.75 -7.23 -15.95
CA GLY A 993 18.12 -6.02 -15.20
C GLY A 993 17.07 -5.56 -14.17
N ALA A 994 16.14 -6.43 -13.78
CA ALA A 994 15.19 -6.16 -12.70
C ALA A 994 15.91 -5.87 -11.38
N THR A 995 15.43 -4.85 -10.67
CA THR A 995 15.92 -4.43 -9.34
C THR A 995 14.83 -4.54 -8.26
N SER A 996 13.70 -5.16 -8.63
CA SER A 996 12.48 -5.39 -7.85
C SER A 996 11.78 -6.61 -8.44
N SER A 997 10.88 -7.23 -7.70
CA SER A 997 10.02 -8.30 -8.22
C SER A 997 8.94 -7.71 -9.14
N TRP A 998 8.65 -8.38 -10.25
CA TRP A 998 7.62 -7.95 -11.20
C TRP A 998 6.25 -8.57 -10.85
N GLU A 999 5.17 -7.95 -11.34
CA GLU A 999 3.80 -8.47 -11.21
C GLU A 999 3.59 -9.74 -12.02
N ARG A 1000 4.16 -9.80 -13.23
CA ARG A 1000 4.00 -10.92 -14.14
C ARG A 1000 5.32 -11.59 -14.44
N TRP A 1001 5.25 -12.89 -14.77
CA TRP A 1001 6.39 -13.61 -15.35
C TRP A 1001 6.86 -12.99 -16.67
N ASP A 1002 5.93 -12.38 -17.42
CA ASP A 1002 6.10 -11.77 -18.74
C ASP A 1002 5.88 -10.25 -18.71
N SER A 1003 6.15 -9.58 -17.59
CA SER A 1003 6.07 -8.11 -17.53
C SER A 1003 6.93 -7.44 -18.61
N TYR A 1004 8.06 -8.05 -18.92
CA TYR A 1004 8.84 -7.81 -20.13
C TYR A 1004 9.43 -9.12 -20.63
N THR A 1005 9.42 -9.35 -21.94
CA THR A 1005 10.25 -10.38 -22.57
C THR A 1005 11.10 -9.79 -23.69
N ALA A 1006 12.28 -10.38 -23.90
CA ALA A 1006 13.18 -9.98 -24.98
C ALA A 1006 12.58 -10.20 -26.38
N GLU A 1007 11.61 -11.11 -26.51
CA GLU A 1007 10.95 -11.47 -27.77
C GLU A 1007 9.76 -10.54 -28.06
N ASP A 1008 8.88 -10.30 -27.07
CA ASP A 1008 7.58 -9.63 -27.25
C ASP A 1008 7.48 -8.25 -26.57
N GLY A 1009 8.58 -7.72 -26.02
CA GLY A 1009 8.57 -6.46 -25.30
C GLY A 1009 7.65 -6.53 -24.08
N PHE A 1010 6.71 -5.59 -23.96
CA PHE A 1010 5.73 -5.59 -22.87
C PHE A 1010 4.48 -6.45 -23.14
N GLY A 1011 4.40 -7.13 -24.30
CA GLY A 1011 3.34 -8.10 -24.59
C GLY A 1011 1.91 -7.56 -24.64
N GLY A 1012 1.72 -6.24 -24.75
CA GLY A 1012 0.41 -5.59 -24.66
C GLY A 1012 -0.20 -5.57 -23.25
N ASN A 1013 0.61 -5.84 -22.21
CA ASN A 1013 0.14 -5.97 -20.83
C ASN A 1013 -0.01 -4.64 -20.08
N ASN A 1014 0.37 -3.50 -20.67
CA ASN A 1014 0.56 -2.23 -19.94
C ASN A 1014 -0.65 -1.73 -19.14
N ALA A 1015 -1.88 -2.13 -19.46
CA ALA A 1015 -3.06 -1.84 -18.63
C ALA A 1015 -2.99 -2.46 -17.21
N MET A 1016 -2.17 -3.48 -16.99
CA MET A 1016 -1.92 -4.11 -15.68
C MET A 1016 -0.54 -4.79 -15.71
N ASN A 1017 0.52 -3.97 -15.62
CA ASN A 1017 1.91 -4.43 -15.73
C ASN A 1017 2.88 -3.66 -14.82
N SER A 1018 2.91 -4.02 -13.54
CA SER A 1018 3.84 -3.45 -12.56
C SER A 1018 5.22 -4.13 -12.60
N PHE A 1019 6.28 -3.32 -12.50
CA PHE A 1019 7.65 -3.81 -12.31
C PHE A 1019 8.06 -3.81 -10.82
N ASN A 1020 7.10 -3.58 -9.90
CA ASN A 1020 7.30 -3.64 -8.47
C ASN A 1020 6.08 -4.23 -7.74
N HIS A 1021 6.04 -5.56 -7.66
CA HIS A 1021 5.00 -6.33 -6.98
C HIS A 1021 5.66 -7.46 -6.18
N PHE A 1022 5.37 -7.59 -4.89
CA PHE A 1022 6.12 -8.52 -4.03
C PHE A 1022 5.72 -10.00 -4.16
N SER A 1023 4.53 -10.32 -4.67
CA SER A 1023 3.97 -11.69 -4.66
C SER A 1023 4.89 -12.76 -5.25
N LEU A 1024 5.43 -12.56 -6.46
CA LEU A 1024 6.38 -13.53 -7.07
C LEU A 1024 7.71 -13.62 -6.29
N GLY A 1025 7.99 -12.62 -5.47
CA GLY A 1025 9.09 -12.60 -4.50
C GLY A 1025 8.87 -13.45 -3.26
N ALA A 1026 7.68 -14.04 -3.06
CA ALA A 1026 7.37 -14.88 -1.90
C ALA A 1026 8.22 -16.17 -1.83
N VAL A 1027 8.96 -16.50 -2.90
CA VAL A 1027 10.03 -17.53 -2.88
C VAL A 1027 11.15 -17.21 -1.88
N GLY A 1028 11.26 -15.95 -1.41
CA GLY A 1028 12.23 -15.55 -0.38
C GLY A 1028 12.14 -16.40 0.89
N ALA A 1029 10.94 -16.83 1.29
CA ALA A 1029 10.75 -17.77 2.40
C ALA A 1029 11.56 -19.06 2.20
N TRP A 1030 11.63 -19.61 0.99
CA TRP A 1030 12.43 -20.81 0.70
C TRP A 1030 13.94 -20.58 0.87
N LEU A 1031 14.44 -19.38 0.53
CA LEU A 1031 15.84 -19.00 0.75
C LEU A 1031 16.19 -19.00 2.25
N PHE A 1032 15.30 -18.48 3.10
CA PHE A 1032 15.48 -18.53 4.56
C PHE A 1032 15.31 -19.95 5.10
N ASN A 1033 14.19 -20.60 4.76
CA ASN A 1033 13.72 -21.81 5.43
C ASN A 1033 14.39 -23.10 4.96
N ARG A 1034 14.94 -23.14 3.74
CA ARG A 1034 15.58 -24.35 3.19
C ARG A 1034 17.00 -24.11 2.73
N VAL A 1035 17.31 -23.01 2.03
CA VAL A 1035 18.71 -22.75 1.65
C VAL A 1035 19.57 -22.47 2.88
N ALA A 1036 19.17 -21.49 3.71
CA ALA A 1036 19.84 -21.23 4.98
C ALA A 1036 19.38 -22.18 6.10
N GLY A 1037 18.11 -22.60 6.06
CA GLY A 1037 17.55 -23.57 6.98
C GLY A 1037 16.96 -22.98 8.27
N ILE A 1038 16.75 -21.67 8.38
CA ILE A 1038 16.10 -21.09 9.57
C ILE A 1038 14.59 -21.17 9.36
N ASP A 1039 13.90 -22.02 10.11
CA ASP A 1039 12.45 -22.18 10.01
C ASP A 1039 11.76 -22.15 11.37
N ARG A 1040 10.46 -21.87 11.36
CA ARG A 1040 9.59 -21.92 12.54
C ARG A 1040 9.36 -23.36 12.98
N ASP A 1041 9.19 -23.57 14.28
CA ASP A 1041 8.66 -24.84 14.76
C ASP A 1041 7.14 -24.86 14.62
N ALA A 1042 6.59 -25.87 13.95
CA ALA A 1042 5.15 -26.02 13.77
C ALA A 1042 4.39 -26.23 15.09
N GLU A 1043 5.09 -26.69 16.14
CA GLU A 1043 4.52 -26.95 17.47
C GLU A 1043 4.73 -25.78 18.45
N SER A 1044 5.48 -24.73 18.07
CA SER A 1044 5.77 -23.58 18.93
C SER A 1044 5.86 -22.28 18.13
N ALA A 1045 4.96 -21.35 18.44
CA ALA A 1045 4.96 -20.01 17.85
C ALA A 1045 6.07 -19.10 18.44
N GLY A 1046 6.43 -18.04 17.72
CA GLY A 1046 7.27 -16.94 18.24
C GLY A 1046 8.78 -17.17 18.18
N MET A 1047 9.23 -18.21 17.48
CA MET A 1047 10.66 -18.50 17.24
C MET A 1047 11.52 -18.73 18.49
N GLN A 1048 10.97 -18.71 19.73
CA GLN A 1048 11.74 -19.03 20.94
C GLN A 1048 12.37 -20.42 20.85
N HIS A 1049 11.61 -21.35 20.26
CA HIS A 1049 12.14 -22.56 19.66
C HIS A 1049 11.98 -22.46 18.14
N PHE A 1050 13.04 -22.80 17.40
CA PHE A 1050 13.03 -22.79 15.94
C PHE A 1050 13.70 -24.06 15.40
N VAL A 1051 13.50 -24.33 14.11
CA VAL A 1051 14.12 -25.47 13.43
C VAL A 1051 15.26 -24.96 12.55
N LEU A 1052 16.45 -25.56 12.70
CA LEU A 1052 17.57 -25.43 11.78
C LEU A 1052 17.55 -26.63 10.81
N HIS A 1053 17.06 -26.42 9.60
CA HIS A 1053 16.92 -27.44 8.55
C HIS A 1053 17.50 -26.95 7.21
N PRO A 1054 18.83 -26.82 7.08
CA PRO A 1054 19.46 -26.45 5.82
C PRO A 1054 19.42 -27.60 4.83
N VAL A 1055 19.13 -27.29 3.56
CA VAL A 1055 19.14 -28.23 2.44
C VAL A 1055 20.08 -27.68 1.34
N PRO A 1056 21.40 -27.92 1.48
CA PRO A 1056 22.39 -27.51 0.48
C PRO A 1056 22.15 -28.22 -0.86
N GLY A 1057 22.13 -27.48 -1.96
CA GLY A 1057 21.86 -28.05 -3.28
C GLY A 1057 22.21 -27.09 -4.42
N GLY A 1058 21.85 -27.50 -5.65
CA GLY A 1058 22.12 -26.70 -6.85
C GLY A 1058 23.61 -26.42 -7.06
N SER A 1059 23.90 -25.26 -7.63
CA SER A 1059 25.26 -24.78 -7.85
C SER A 1059 25.93 -24.19 -6.59
N LEU A 1060 25.20 -24.10 -5.46
CA LEU A 1060 25.66 -23.34 -4.30
C LEU A 1060 26.84 -24.00 -3.60
N THR A 1061 27.91 -23.26 -3.30
CA THR A 1061 29.03 -23.75 -2.46
C THR A 1061 29.00 -23.15 -1.07
N HIS A 1062 28.27 -22.06 -0.87
CA HIS A 1062 28.05 -21.47 0.45
C HIS A 1062 26.73 -20.68 0.48
N ALA A 1063 26.16 -20.57 1.67
CA ALA A 1063 25.10 -19.61 1.96
C ALA A 1063 25.20 -19.10 3.40
N SER A 1064 24.70 -17.91 3.63
CA SER A 1064 24.58 -17.30 4.95
C SER A 1064 23.24 -16.59 5.09
N ALA A 1065 22.64 -16.67 6.27
CA ALA A 1065 21.48 -15.87 6.61
C ALA A 1065 21.51 -15.37 8.04
N ALA A 1066 20.77 -14.29 8.27
CA ALA A 1066 20.45 -13.80 9.59
C ALA A 1066 18.97 -13.46 9.67
N VAL A 1067 18.36 -13.65 10.85
CA VAL A 1067 16.97 -13.28 11.13
C VAL A 1067 16.94 -12.61 12.50
N MET A 1068 16.31 -11.44 12.60
CA MET A 1068 16.09 -10.77 13.88
C MET A 1068 14.79 -11.27 14.50
N THR A 1069 14.87 -11.82 15.72
CA THR A 1069 13.70 -12.17 16.53
C THR A 1069 13.62 -11.26 17.76
N ASP A 1070 12.55 -11.39 18.54
CA ASP A 1070 12.39 -10.66 19.80
C ASP A 1070 13.41 -11.02 20.87
N TYR A 1071 14.04 -12.18 20.72
CA TYR A 1071 15.06 -12.68 21.62
C TYR A 1071 16.48 -12.32 21.14
N GLY A 1072 16.64 -11.97 19.87
CA GLY A 1072 17.89 -11.52 19.27
C GLY A 1072 18.13 -12.07 17.86
N ARG A 1073 19.34 -11.86 17.34
CA ARG A 1073 19.70 -12.26 15.97
C ARG A 1073 20.14 -13.72 15.89
N ILE A 1074 19.39 -14.54 15.16
CA ILE A 1074 19.83 -15.86 14.68
C ILE A 1074 20.79 -15.64 13.51
N GLN A 1075 21.90 -16.38 13.45
CA GLN A 1075 22.84 -16.34 12.32
C GLN A 1075 23.24 -17.75 11.90
N VAL A 1076 23.20 -18.02 10.60
CA VAL A 1076 23.63 -19.28 10.00
C VAL A 1076 24.59 -18.96 8.86
N GLN A 1077 25.69 -19.70 8.77
CA GLN A 1077 26.61 -19.65 7.63
C GLN A 1077 27.12 -21.05 7.36
N TRP A 1078 26.92 -21.55 6.15
CA TRP A 1078 27.47 -22.83 5.74
C TRP A 1078 28.28 -22.76 4.45
N THR A 1079 29.24 -23.68 4.34
CA THR A 1079 30.08 -23.92 3.15
C THR A 1079 30.11 -25.41 2.84
N ARG A 1080 30.17 -25.80 1.58
CA ARG A 1080 30.43 -27.18 1.14
C ARG A 1080 31.48 -27.23 0.04
N ASP A 1081 32.16 -28.36 -0.08
CA ASP A 1081 33.05 -28.62 -1.21
C ASP A 1081 32.25 -28.88 -2.50
N ASP A 1082 32.92 -28.75 -3.65
CA ASP A 1082 32.30 -28.90 -4.97
C ASP A 1082 31.71 -30.30 -5.21
N GLU A 1083 32.23 -31.30 -4.49
CA GLU A 1083 31.75 -32.69 -4.57
C GLU A 1083 30.64 -32.99 -3.55
N GLY A 1084 30.27 -32.04 -2.68
CA GLY A 1084 29.26 -32.21 -1.64
C GLY A 1084 29.61 -33.24 -0.56
N ARG A 1085 30.88 -33.59 -0.41
CA ARG A 1085 31.41 -34.59 0.54
C ARG A 1085 31.72 -34.00 1.91
N SER A 1086 32.00 -32.70 1.95
CA SER A 1086 32.30 -31.95 3.18
C SER A 1086 31.39 -30.74 3.26
N TRP A 1087 30.73 -30.58 4.40
CA TRP A 1087 29.88 -29.43 4.72
C TRP A 1087 30.22 -28.93 6.12
N HIS A 1088 30.30 -27.61 6.26
CA HIS A 1088 30.59 -26.94 7.52
C HIS A 1088 29.58 -25.82 7.73
N CYS A 1089 29.06 -25.70 8.95
CA CYS A 1089 28.14 -24.65 9.32
C CYS A 1089 28.52 -24.02 10.66
N ARG A 1090 28.33 -22.71 10.73
CA ARG A 1090 28.35 -21.92 11.95
C ARG A 1090 26.93 -21.49 12.23
N LEU A 1091 26.49 -21.68 13.46
CA LEU A 1091 25.17 -21.29 13.93
C LEU A 1091 25.30 -20.45 15.20
N ARG A 1092 24.60 -19.32 15.27
CA ARG A 1092 24.41 -18.53 16.50
C ARG A 1092 22.94 -18.52 16.89
N ILE A 1093 22.69 -18.94 18.13
CA ILE A 1093 21.36 -18.92 18.75
C ILE A 1093 21.40 -17.91 19.92
N PRO A 1094 20.54 -16.86 19.90
CA PRO A 1094 20.43 -15.91 21.01
C PRO A 1094 20.11 -16.56 22.35
N ALA A 1095 20.43 -15.88 23.45
CA ALA A 1095 20.10 -16.37 24.79
C ALA A 1095 18.57 -16.48 24.95
N ASN A 1096 18.14 -17.37 25.84
CA ASN A 1096 16.72 -17.71 26.07
C ASN A 1096 15.99 -18.39 24.88
N MET A 1097 16.72 -18.78 23.83
CA MET A 1097 16.21 -19.57 22.71
C MET A 1097 16.85 -20.97 22.64
N SER A 1098 16.29 -21.84 21.80
CA SER A 1098 16.85 -23.15 21.44
C SER A 1098 16.49 -23.55 20.01
N ALA A 1099 17.22 -24.49 19.43
CA ALA A 1099 16.95 -24.98 18.07
C ALA A 1099 16.83 -26.51 18.00
N ARG A 1100 15.94 -27.02 17.15
CA ARG A 1100 15.96 -28.40 16.66
C ARG A 1100 16.72 -28.42 15.34
N ILE A 1101 17.75 -29.25 15.24
CA ILE A 1101 18.60 -29.39 14.06
C ILE A 1101 18.14 -30.62 13.29
N GLU A 1102 17.86 -30.44 12.00
CA GLU A 1102 17.44 -31.48 11.05
C GLU A 1102 18.36 -31.42 9.82
N LEU A 1103 19.07 -32.51 9.53
CA LEU A 1103 20.00 -32.59 8.40
C LEU A 1103 19.64 -33.80 7.51
N PRO A 1104 18.52 -33.76 6.76
CA PRO A 1104 18.00 -34.95 6.08
C PRO A 1104 18.90 -35.47 4.95
N TRP A 1105 19.79 -34.62 4.42
CA TRP A 1105 20.77 -34.97 3.39
C TRP A 1105 22.03 -35.63 3.98
N ALA A 1106 22.24 -35.56 5.30
CA ALA A 1106 23.40 -36.16 5.94
C ALA A 1106 23.30 -37.70 5.89
N PRO A 1107 24.39 -38.43 5.60
CA PRO A 1107 24.34 -39.88 5.46
C PRO A 1107 23.83 -40.57 6.74
N HIS A 1108 22.87 -41.48 6.60
CA HIS A 1108 22.35 -42.28 7.72
C HIS A 1108 23.42 -43.22 8.29
N SER A 1109 24.45 -43.54 7.51
CA SER A 1109 25.62 -44.32 7.96
C SER A 1109 26.63 -43.51 8.78
N ALA A 1110 26.53 -42.17 8.81
CA ALA A 1110 27.50 -41.35 9.51
C ALA A 1110 27.48 -41.59 11.03
N HIS A 1111 28.65 -41.62 11.66
CA HIS A 1111 28.77 -41.57 13.11
C HIS A 1111 28.55 -40.14 13.59
N SER A 1112 27.70 -39.94 14.61
CA SER A 1112 27.49 -38.62 15.22
C SER A 1112 28.43 -38.42 16.42
N SER A 1113 29.15 -37.29 16.44
CA SER A 1113 29.94 -36.81 17.57
C SER A 1113 29.27 -35.56 18.12
N VAL A 1114 28.61 -35.69 19.27
CA VAL A 1114 27.85 -34.60 19.89
C VAL A 1114 28.29 -34.38 21.35
N PRO A 1115 28.29 -33.14 21.86
CA PRO A 1115 28.64 -32.83 23.23
C PRO A 1115 27.49 -33.23 24.18
N ALA A 1116 27.77 -33.39 25.47
CA ALA A 1116 26.76 -33.78 26.47
C ALA A 1116 25.57 -32.81 26.61
N ASP A 1117 25.74 -31.54 26.19
CA ASP A 1117 24.70 -30.51 26.24
C ASP A 1117 23.72 -30.57 25.04
N VAL A 1118 23.94 -31.50 24.09
CA VAL A 1118 23.07 -31.74 22.94
C VAL A 1118 22.17 -32.93 23.23
N ASN A 1119 20.86 -32.73 23.11
CA ASN A 1119 19.90 -33.82 23.23
C ASN A 1119 19.70 -34.48 21.87
N VAL A 1120 19.96 -35.78 21.78
CA VAL A 1120 19.75 -36.56 20.55
C VAL A 1120 18.30 -37.03 20.53
N VAL A 1121 17.48 -36.38 19.70
CA VAL A 1121 16.04 -36.66 19.60
C VAL A 1121 15.81 -37.92 18.76
N ASP A 1122 16.44 -37.99 17.60
CA ASP A 1122 16.44 -39.15 16.72
C ASP A 1122 17.72 -39.19 15.88
N ASP A 1123 18.70 -39.98 16.31
CA ASP A 1123 19.98 -40.08 15.59
C ASP A 1123 19.83 -40.72 14.20
N LYS A 1124 18.79 -41.55 13.98
CA LYS A 1124 18.56 -42.19 12.68
C LYS A 1124 18.11 -41.17 11.64
N ASN A 1125 17.27 -40.23 12.06
CA ASN A 1125 16.77 -39.14 11.23
C ASN A 1125 17.60 -37.85 11.36
N ARG A 1126 18.71 -37.89 12.12
CA ARG A 1126 19.61 -36.74 12.36
C ARG A 1126 18.94 -35.54 13.02
N HIS A 1127 18.08 -35.82 14.00
CA HIS A 1127 17.39 -34.81 14.79
C HIS A 1127 18.11 -34.58 16.12
N PHE A 1128 18.58 -33.36 16.33
CA PHE A 1128 19.29 -32.94 17.55
C PHE A 1128 18.64 -31.69 18.14
N GLN A 1129 18.68 -31.51 19.45
CA GLN A 1129 18.22 -30.29 20.09
C GLN A 1129 19.38 -29.60 20.79
N VAL A 1130 19.55 -28.31 20.49
CA VAL A 1130 20.66 -27.50 20.96
C VAL A 1130 20.16 -26.24 21.68
N PRO A 1131 20.74 -25.87 22.84
CA PRO A 1131 20.42 -24.61 23.51
C PRO A 1131 21.09 -23.40 22.85
N SER A 1132 20.82 -22.20 23.39
CA SER A 1132 21.48 -20.95 23.05
C SER A 1132 23.01 -21.02 23.07
N GLY A 1133 23.67 -20.28 22.17
CA GLY A 1133 25.12 -20.25 22.03
C GLY A 1133 25.58 -20.26 20.58
N SER A 1134 26.91 -20.34 20.40
CA SER A 1134 27.54 -20.50 19.09
C SER A 1134 27.95 -21.95 18.87
N TRP A 1135 27.61 -22.49 17.72
CA TRP A 1135 27.74 -23.89 17.35
C TRP A 1135 28.50 -24.02 16.03
N HIS A 1136 29.33 -25.06 15.94
CA HIS A 1136 29.89 -25.55 14.69
C HIS A 1136 29.28 -26.92 14.40
N LEU A 1137 28.82 -27.08 13.16
CA LEU A 1137 28.35 -28.35 12.64
C LEU A 1137 29.22 -28.73 11.45
N SER A 1138 29.61 -29.99 11.32
CA SER A 1138 30.23 -30.49 10.10
C SER A 1138 29.74 -31.87 9.70
N VAL A 1139 29.70 -32.12 8.40
CA VAL A 1139 29.46 -33.44 7.82
C VAL A 1139 30.60 -33.72 6.87
N ASP A 1140 31.46 -34.68 7.21
CA ASP A 1140 32.63 -35.11 6.43
C ASP A 1140 32.53 -36.61 6.16
N GLN A 1141 32.13 -36.99 4.94
CA GLN A 1141 31.91 -38.39 4.53
C GLN A 1141 30.97 -39.17 5.48
N GLU A 1142 31.53 -39.90 6.46
CA GLU A 1142 30.80 -40.72 7.44
C GLU A 1142 30.84 -40.12 8.86
N LEU A 1143 31.21 -38.85 9.04
CA LEU A 1143 31.24 -38.22 10.36
C LEU A 1143 30.37 -36.96 10.38
N LEU A 1144 29.38 -36.94 11.28
CA LEU A 1144 28.63 -35.75 11.65
C LEU A 1144 29.17 -35.24 12.99
N VAL A 1145 29.66 -34.01 13.04
CA VAL A 1145 30.13 -33.36 14.26
C VAL A 1145 29.21 -32.21 14.61
N ILE A 1146 28.81 -32.13 15.88
CA ILE A 1146 28.21 -30.93 16.47
C ILE A 1146 29.09 -30.55 17.64
N GLU A 1147 29.57 -29.31 17.69
CA GLU A 1147 30.41 -28.84 18.78
C GLU A 1147 30.19 -27.36 19.09
N LYS A 1148 30.63 -26.94 20.27
CA LYS A 1148 30.57 -25.53 20.66
C LYS A 1148 31.61 -24.77 19.85
N SER A 1149 31.20 -23.68 19.19
CA SER A 1149 32.15 -22.83 18.48
C SER A 1149 32.73 -21.76 19.42
N PRO A 1150 34.06 -21.69 19.58
CA PRO A 1150 34.73 -20.62 20.32
C PRO A 1150 34.89 -19.35 19.47
N GLU A 1151 34.71 -19.43 18.15
CA GLU A 1151 34.89 -18.32 17.23
C GLU A 1151 33.64 -17.44 17.17
N LYS A 1152 33.86 -16.12 17.28
CA LYS A 1152 32.79 -15.15 17.03
C LYS A 1152 32.50 -15.09 15.53
N PHE A 1153 31.23 -14.98 15.16
CA PHE A 1153 30.85 -14.55 13.81
C PHE A 1153 31.54 -13.20 13.53
N THR A 1154 32.40 -13.16 12.52
CA THR A 1154 32.89 -11.88 11.98
C THR A 1154 31.73 -11.26 11.22
N ALA A 1155 31.38 -10.03 11.61
CA ALA A 1155 30.23 -9.30 11.11
C ALA A 1155 30.28 -9.07 9.59
#